data_AF-A0A7X7DZD6-F1
#
_entry.id   AF-A0A7X7DZD6-F1
#
_cell.length_a   1.000
_cell.length_b   1.000
_cell.length_c   1.000
_cell.angle_alpha   90.00
_cell.angle_beta   90.00
_cell.angle_gamma   90.00
#
_symmetry.space_group_name_H-M   'P 1'
#
loop_
_entity.id
_entity.type
_entity.pdbx_description
1 polymer ?
#
loop_
_entity_poly.entity_id
_entity_poly.type
_entity_poly.pdbx_seq_one_letter_code
_entity_poly.pdbx_strand_id
1 'polypeptide(L)'
;MNCAKSGIRALSLIILLCSFGMSQDFPNSIWVPVTFYDFHSDRSNPEFEAPHDDNNNKARTGMVGDTLDSDRKPVVGPTPYLNNYIHKWFRPFEKGDSTIPLYDPRANFKESYQDINESYEIEYKQPVKHLGIGKANHDTSFKNIVIKDSLLFVHKGKGIYEFASDNFFPLDNKGFGNEWNVNINRKTMVSEHNYSFTMELHYKFIKKPGLVFEFKGDDDVWVFVDNKLQMDLGGIHNQLTGSFTSDDLKHLQDGSVYSLDVFYAERHSAESHIRITTNFISPLATLYIYGKEGTPNTDDNLPLGTNDTVVAGEPFQLFGHLFDSSGTWQPSKDAKITWEITSGDGSLTNNTGSNTVFSSTKANTQVTVLARYVDSLNPYNESLRSITFFIKERESIYSVRLYKEKGDPTNLNPLPAQDSLAAGETYTIYGHVFDTANVWHPELDSLITWVSSNSQSGNLGNLKGESTSFTAITPASHTTITASFANPKNPSKVASKLVTLYVKAGPQLPTYEIRFFKKPGDPSTLIGTSDTMEIGKSYSIYAEVYDDKGVHHPELDSLITWDLTSVSAGTLTSTKGNTTTFTAKQQDVTAIVTAHLTDPVNINVSYTKSVSLIIVPAAQYKIKIYREPGDPTNLTPIGNSLTIKAGDSVTIYGHLFDMDGNWLKELDSQIRWKLIDEKPTTTITPTTGVKTTIFGTIMGDDTLVANFTDTIEKSRLPSNETVFLHIIAGDPYRIDIQRDSLITIQTGDDPFEELLFTINDRSFPVYAVTRDRYDNAIGLTDSARWRSLEVTIADISPEYGKTTTVIKTLTGTGDETMVIASKDNLIPDTIKVICIGVTAGVATPVPFNPSVDNIYTSLNQMAAKYNADVNKITKFYENVLSAAKSQSVTLIGISTQYPLVPKNPSDTDPHRSYGDVNIYDAVGNLIKKNLKLLQAGSSRAYGLTWDGTNDKNRLVGTGIYLITFSGVQANGAIFNYTMKHGIKRK
;
A
#
# COMPACT_ATOMS: atom_id res chain seq x y z
N MET A 1 -39.18 -52.30 -15.44
CA MET A 1 -39.21 -51.01 -16.15
C MET A 1 -39.67 -49.92 -15.18
N ASN A 2 -38.81 -48.91 -15.00
CA ASN A 2 -39.00 -47.57 -14.39
C ASN A 2 -39.45 -47.47 -12.91
N CYS A 3 -39.01 -46.51 -12.09
CA CYS A 3 -37.75 -45.75 -11.89
C CYS A 3 -37.94 -45.00 -10.55
N ALA A 4 -36.85 -44.62 -9.90
CA ALA A 4 -36.72 -44.14 -8.51
C ALA A 4 -37.44 -42.81 -8.15
N LYS A 5 -37.69 -42.60 -6.84
CA LYS A 5 -37.14 -41.49 -6.01
C LYS A 5 -37.89 -41.34 -4.66
N SER A 6 -37.16 -41.55 -3.56
CA SER A 6 -37.38 -40.95 -2.23
C SER A 6 -36.02 -40.38 -1.82
N GLY A 7 -35.78 -39.16 -1.36
CA GLY A 7 -36.59 -38.22 -0.59
C GLY A 7 -35.62 -37.63 0.45
N ILE A 8 -34.68 -36.80 0.03
CA ILE A 8 -33.72 -36.11 0.93
C ILE A 8 -34.32 -34.75 1.30
N ARG A 9 -34.43 -34.51 2.60
CA ARG A 9 -34.88 -33.25 3.21
C ARG A 9 -33.82 -32.17 2.97
N ALA A 10 -34.27 -31.03 2.46
CA ALA A 10 -33.48 -29.81 2.30
C ALA A 10 -33.09 -29.24 3.67
N LEU A 11 -31.79 -29.05 3.91
CA LEU A 11 -31.27 -28.14 4.92
C LEU A 11 -31.19 -26.75 4.26
N SER A 12 -31.95 -25.79 4.79
CA SER A 12 -31.98 -24.41 4.33
C SER A 12 -30.60 -23.77 4.50
N LEU A 13 -29.89 -23.60 3.38
CA LEU A 13 -28.71 -22.74 3.30
C LEU A 13 -29.20 -21.29 3.39
N ILE A 14 -28.99 -20.65 4.53
CA ILE A 14 -29.11 -19.19 4.65
C ILE A 14 -28.01 -18.61 3.76
N ILE A 15 -28.40 -18.18 2.56
CA ILE A 15 -27.55 -17.37 1.69
C ILE A 15 -27.45 -16.01 2.37
N LEU A 16 -26.36 -15.83 3.11
CA LEU A 16 -25.89 -14.50 3.49
C LEU A 16 -25.43 -13.84 2.20
N LEU A 17 -26.30 -13.03 1.59
CA LEU A 17 -25.92 -12.08 0.54
C LEU A 17 -25.00 -11.04 1.19
N CYS A 18 -23.73 -11.39 1.39
CA CYS A 18 -22.68 -10.41 1.51
C CYS A 18 -22.49 -9.81 0.12
N SER A 19 -23.20 -8.73 -0.16
CA SER A 19 -22.76 -7.79 -1.17
C SER A 19 -21.40 -7.24 -0.73
N PHE A 20 -20.32 -7.88 -1.19
CA PHE A 20 -19.00 -7.28 -1.22
C PHE A 20 -19.08 -6.08 -2.17
N GLY A 21 -19.47 -4.93 -1.65
CA GLY A 21 -19.15 -3.67 -2.31
C GLY A 21 -17.65 -3.52 -2.26
N MET A 22 -16.94 -3.88 -3.34
CA MET A 22 -15.54 -3.48 -3.47
C MET A 22 -15.50 -1.96 -3.47
N SER A 23 -14.81 -1.38 -2.48
CA SER A 23 -14.48 0.03 -2.48
C SER A 23 -13.56 0.30 -3.67
N GLN A 24 -13.95 1.22 -4.53
CA GLN A 24 -13.07 1.74 -5.58
C GLN A 24 -11.78 2.27 -4.93
N ASP A 25 -10.64 1.76 -5.39
CA ASP A 25 -9.33 2.24 -4.94
C ASP A 25 -9.02 3.53 -5.71
N PHE A 26 -9.11 4.67 -5.01
CA PHE A 26 -8.83 5.98 -5.57
C PHE A 26 -7.38 6.34 -5.24
N PRO A 27 -6.57 6.78 -6.22
CA PRO A 27 -5.22 7.24 -5.93
C PRO A 27 -5.29 8.45 -4.98
N ASN A 28 -4.34 8.50 -4.03
CA ASN A 28 -4.24 9.57 -3.03
C ASN A 28 -4.15 10.97 -3.65
N SER A 29 -3.67 11.08 -4.89
CA SER A 29 -3.59 12.35 -5.61
C SER A 29 -3.55 12.17 -7.14
N ILE A 30 -3.95 13.21 -7.89
CA ILE A 30 -3.93 13.27 -9.35
C ILE A 30 -3.34 14.60 -9.81
N TRP A 31 -2.37 14.58 -10.73
CA TRP A 31 -1.92 15.78 -11.41
C TRP A 31 -2.83 16.10 -12.60
N VAL A 32 -3.41 17.31 -12.62
CA VAL A 32 -4.32 17.77 -13.66
C VAL A 32 -3.64 18.85 -14.50
N PRO A 33 -3.45 18.66 -15.82
CA PRO A 33 -2.80 19.66 -16.66
C PRO A 33 -3.58 20.96 -16.73
N VAL A 34 -2.84 22.07 -16.70
CA VAL A 34 -3.37 23.42 -16.90
C VAL A 34 -2.47 24.22 -17.85
N THR A 35 -3.05 25.20 -18.53
CA THR A 35 -2.29 26.16 -19.32
C THR A 35 -2.51 27.55 -18.74
N PHE A 36 -1.40 28.24 -18.44
CA PHE A 36 -1.40 29.61 -18.02
C PHE A 36 -1.03 30.54 -19.19
N TYR A 37 -1.64 31.73 -19.20
CA TYR A 37 -1.28 32.83 -20.09
C TYR A 37 -0.91 34.02 -19.21
N ASP A 38 0.38 34.31 -19.17
CA ASP A 38 0.95 35.37 -18.34
C ASP A 38 0.97 36.70 -19.08
N PHE A 39 0.27 37.72 -18.59
CA PHE A 39 0.20 39.06 -19.19
C PHE A 39 1.00 40.07 -18.36
N HIS A 40 1.30 41.22 -18.96
CA HIS A 40 1.89 42.32 -18.23
C HIS A 40 0.89 42.94 -17.23
N SER A 41 1.32 43.11 -15.98
CA SER A 41 0.56 43.81 -14.92
C SER A 41 0.77 45.33 -14.93
N ASP A 42 1.45 45.88 -15.95
CA ASP A 42 1.82 47.30 -16.04
C ASP A 42 0.74 48.20 -16.71
N ARG A 43 -0.49 47.69 -16.81
CA ARG A 43 -1.65 48.32 -17.48
C ARG A 43 -1.47 48.50 -19.00
N SER A 44 -0.49 47.83 -19.61
CA SER A 44 -0.43 47.71 -21.09
C SER A 44 -1.56 46.86 -21.66
N ASN A 45 -2.05 45.90 -20.88
CA ASN A 45 -3.32 45.23 -21.13
C ASN A 45 -4.49 46.11 -20.66
N PRO A 46 -5.41 46.51 -21.55
CA PRO A 46 -6.50 47.44 -21.23
C PRO A 46 -7.60 46.86 -20.34
N GLU A 47 -7.56 45.57 -20.04
CA GLU A 47 -8.59 44.83 -19.29
C GLU A 47 -8.10 44.24 -17.97
N PHE A 48 -6.82 44.45 -17.64
CA PHE A 48 -6.14 43.96 -16.46
C PHE A 48 -5.60 45.14 -15.66
N GLU A 49 -5.63 45.03 -14.33
CA GLU A 49 -5.21 46.09 -13.41
C GLU A 49 -5.95 47.43 -13.67
N ALA A 50 -7.19 47.36 -14.14
CA ALA A 50 -8.01 48.51 -14.48
C ALA A 50 -8.94 48.93 -13.33
N PRO A 51 -9.23 50.24 -13.18
CA PRO A 51 -10.26 50.71 -12.27
C PRO A 51 -11.58 50.00 -12.58
N HIS A 52 -12.31 49.59 -11.54
CA HIS A 52 -13.51 48.79 -11.65
C HIS A 52 -14.51 49.06 -10.51
N ASP A 53 -15.70 48.48 -10.64
CA ASP A 53 -16.70 48.38 -9.59
C ASP A 53 -16.77 46.90 -9.18
N ASP A 54 -16.50 46.63 -7.89
CA ASP A 54 -16.54 45.30 -7.27
C ASP A 54 -17.96 44.70 -7.19
N ASN A 55 -18.97 45.43 -7.67
CA ASN A 55 -20.37 45.03 -7.70
C ASN A 55 -20.93 44.72 -6.30
N ASN A 56 -20.45 45.43 -5.27
CA ASN A 56 -20.70 45.12 -3.87
C ASN A 56 -20.28 43.68 -3.51
N ASN A 57 -19.12 43.27 -4.01
CA ASN A 57 -18.55 41.94 -3.82
C ASN A 57 -19.46 40.80 -4.32
N LYS A 58 -20.03 40.97 -5.52
CA LYS A 58 -20.92 39.98 -6.16
C LYS A 58 -20.45 39.66 -7.57
N ALA A 59 -20.61 38.41 -7.96
CA ALA A 59 -20.38 37.97 -9.34
C ALA A 59 -21.18 38.81 -10.35
N ARG A 60 -20.54 39.10 -11.48
CA ARG A 60 -21.10 39.69 -12.70
C ARG A 60 -21.30 38.58 -13.72
N THR A 61 -22.54 38.12 -13.85
CA THR A 61 -22.91 37.08 -14.81
C THR A 61 -23.11 37.65 -16.22
N GLY A 62 -22.91 36.82 -17.25
CA GLY A 62 -23.12 37.17 -18.66
C GLY A 62 -21.94 37.90 -19.29
N MET A 63 -20.79 37.93 -18.61
CA MET A 63 -19.54 38.44 -19.18
C MET A 63 -19.05 37.56 -20.34
N VAL A 64 -19.29 36.26 -20.26
CA VAL A 64 -18.99 35.29 -21.32
C VAL A 64 -20.25 34.73 -21.95
N GLY A 65 -20.14 34.25 -23.19
CA GLY A 65 -21.24 33.56 -23.86
C GLY A 65 -21.55 32.20 -23.22
N ASP A 66 -22.77 31.70 -23.44
CA ASP A 66 -23.22 30.42 -22.89
C ASP A 66 -22.48 29.20 -23.49
N THR A 67 -21.71 29.40 -24.57
CA THR A 67 -20.93 28.37 -25.25
C THR A 67 -19.54 28.86 -25.60
N LEU A 68 -18.57 27.96 -25.69
CA LEU A 68 -17.21 28.22 -26.16
C LEU A 68 -17.16 28.26 -27.69
N ASP A 69 -16.10 28.83 -28.22
CA ASP A 69 -15.78 28.79 -29.66
C ASP A 69 -15.21 27.43 -30.11
N SER A 70 -14.81 27.34 -31.39
CA SER A 70 -14.27 26.11 -31.99
C SER A 70 -12.97 25.62 -31.36
N ASP A 71 -12.18 26.51 -30.75
CA ASP A 71 -10.96 26.15 -30.02
C ASP A 71 -11.24 25.86 -28.54
N ARG A 72 -12.53 25.85 -28.17
CA ARG A 72 -13.04 25.68 -26.82
C ARG A 72 -12.53 26.77 -25.89
N LYS A 73 -12.55 28.04 -26.34
CA LYS A 73 -12.25 29.21 -25.51
C LYS A 73 -13.50 30.07 -25.26
N PRO A 74 -13.54 30.83 -24.15
CA PRO A 74 -14.64 31.74 -23.86
C PRO A 74 -14.79 32.81 -24.94
N VAL A 75 -16.03 33.11 -25.29
CA VAL A 75 -16.42 34.21 -26.18
C VAL A 75 -17.11 35.31 -25.37
N VAL A 76 -17.15 36.52 -25.91
CA VAL A 76 -17.82 37.66 -25.27
C VAL A 76 -19.31 37.37 -25.06
N GLY A 77 -19.80 37.63 -23.85
CA GLY A 77 -21.19 37.40 -23.46
C GLY A 77 -22.15 38.56 -23.76
N PRO A 78 -23.42 38.43 -23.36
CA PRO A 78 -24.45 39.45 -23.58
C PRO A 78 -24.25 40.73 -22.74
N THR A 79 -23.54 40.64 -21.62
CA THR A 79 -23.29 41.77 -20.71
C THR A 79 -21.79 41.87 -20.39
N PRO A 80 -20.96 42.18 -21.40
CA PRO A 80 -19.52 42.32 -21.19
C PRO A 80 -19.23 43.52 -20.29
N TYR A 81 -18.17 43.40 -19.50
CA TYR A 81 -17.71 44.46 -18.61
C TYR A 81 -16.31 44.89 -19.03
N LEU A 82 -15.28 44.45 -18.30
CA LEU A 82 -13.87 44.64 -18.63
C LEU A 82 -13.30 43.44 -19.39
N ASN A 83 -14.07 42.84 -20.32
CA ASN A 83 -13.67 41.61 -21.02
C ASN A 83 -14.13 41.57 -22.49
N ASN A 84 -14.31 42.73 -23.13
CA ASN A 84 -14.66 42.83 -24.55
C ASN A 84 -13.62 42.13 -25.46
N TYR A 85 -12.40 41.93 -24.99
CA TYR A 85 -11.33 41.24 -25.71
C TYR A 85 -10.98 39.86 -25.12
N ILE A 86 -11.91 39.22 -24.40
CA ILE A 86 -11.71 37.88 -23.81
C ILE A 86 -11.24 36.82 -24.81
N HIS A 87 -11.57 36.97 -26.09
CA HIS A 87 -11.08 36.08 -27.15
C HIS A 87 -9.54 36.00 -27.24
N LYS A 88 -8.80 36.97 -26.66
CA LYS A 88 -7.33 37.00 -26.55
C LYS A 88 -6.78 36.50 -25.22
N TRP A 89 -7.61 36.30 -24.20
CA TRP A 89 -7.15 35.99 -22.84
C TRP A 89 -6.62 34.56 -22.69
N PHE A 90 -7.18 33.60 -23.45
CA PHE A 90 -6.84 32.17 -23.36
C PHE A 90 -6.20 31.68 -24.67
N ARG A 91 -5.39 32.53 -25.28
CA ARG A 91 -4.72 32.25 -26.56
C ARG A 91 -3.30 32.79 -26.57
N PRO A 92 -2.35 32.10 -27.24
CA PRO A 92 -1.02 32.64 -27.47
C PRO A 92 -1.12 33.98 -28.20
N PHE A 93 -0.28 34.93 -27.81
CA PHE A 93 -0.22 36.23 -28.49
C PHE A 93 0.20 36.09 -29.96
N GLU A 94 -0.56 36.71 -30.85
CA GLU A 94 -0.22 36.84 -32.28
C GLU A 94 0.02 38.30 -32.66
N LYS A 95 1.09 38.54 -33.42
CA LYS A 95 1.46 39.87 -33.91
C LYS A 95 0.49 40.31 -35.02
N GLY A 96 0.14 41.60 -35.06
CA GLY A 96 -0.60 42.20 -36.18
C GLY A 96 -1.94 42.84 -35.83
N ASP A 97 -2.47 42.64 -34.62
CA ASP A 97 -3.69 43.30 -34.16
C ASP A 97 -3.39 44.38 -33.11
N SER A 98 -3.51 45.64 -33.53
CA SER A 98 -3.32 46.84 -32.69
C SER A 98 -4.62 47.40 -32.12
N THR A 99 -5.74 46.70 -32.29
CA THR A 99 -7.02 47.13 -31.73
C THR A 99 -7.08 46.87 -30.23
N ILE A 100 -7.70 47.79 -29.51
CA ILE A 100 -7.90 47.71 -28.06
C ILE A 100 -9.32 48.14 -27.70
N PRO A 101 -9.95 47.57 -26.67
CA PRO A 101 -11.15 48.13 -26.08
C PRO A 101 -10.81 49.43 -25.34
N LEU A 102 -11.72 50.40 -25.42
CA LEU A 102 -11.61 51.68 -24.72
C LEU A 102 -12.60 51.73 -23.57
N TYR A 103 -12.12 52.03 -22.38
CA TYR A 103 -12.91 52.14 -21.16
C TYR A 103 -12.75 53.54 -20.54
N ASP A 104 -13.76 53.98 -19.79
CA ASP A 104 -13.73 55.21 -18.99
C ASP A 104 -14.39 54.95 -17.61
N PRO A 105 -13.70 55.24 -16.49
CA PRO A 105 -12.30 55.67 -16.42
C PRO A 105 -11.33 54.58 -16.89
N ARG A 106 -10.16 54.99 -17.39
CA ARG A 106 -9.04 54.09 -17.69
C ARG A 106 -7.76 54.69 -17.13
N ALA A 107 -7.02 53.89 -16.39
CA ALA A 107 -5.68 54.25 -15.96
C ALA A 107 -4.69 54.25 -17.13
N ASN A 108 -3.73 55.19 -17.12
CA ASN A 108 -2.69 55.28 -18.12
C ASN A 108 -1.65 54.16 -17.95
N PHE A 109 -0.92 53.87 -19.03
CA PHE A 109 0.21 52.92 -19.00
C PHE A 109 1.22 53.31 -17.91
N LYS A 110 1.60 52.36 -17.05
CA LYS A 110 2.48 52.61 -15.89
C LYS A 110 1.99 53.69 -14.94
N GLU A 111 0.71 54.08 -15.03
CA GLU A 111 0.09 54.91 -14.02
C GLU A 111 0.00 54.09 -12.75
N SER A 112 0.72 54.56 -11.76
CA SER A 112 0.80 53.94 -10.47
C SER A 112 -0.36 54.38 -9.58
N TYR A 113 -0.93 53.43 -8.87
CA TYR A 113 -1.85 53.72 -7.79
C TYR A 113 -1.16 54.48 -6.64
N GLN A 114 -1.73 55.60 -6.16
CA GLN A 114 -1.17 56.44 -5.08
C GLN A 114 -1.96 56.26 -3.77
N ASP A 115 -1.30 55.75 -2.73
CA ASP A 115 -1.77 55.63 -1.33
C ASP A 115 -2.89 54.57 -1.07
N ILE A 116 -2.69 53.73 -0.05
CA ILE A 116 -3.61 52.63 0.32
C ILE A 116 -4.81 53.11 1.16
N ASN A 117 -4.76 54.35 1.67
CA ASN A 117 -5.73 54.86 2.65
C ASN A 117 -6.82 55.79 2.07
N GLU A 118 -6.76 56.19 0.79
CA GLU A 118 -7.70 57.16 0.17
C GLU A 118 -8.48 56.60 -1.05
N SER A 119 -8.45 55.30 -1.31
CA SER A 119 -8.41 54.78 -2.68
C SER A 119 -9.50 53.77 -3.09
N TYR A 120 -10.24 53.20 -2.14
CA TYR A 120 -11.25 52.19 -2.45
C TYR A 120 -12.34 52.74 -3.38
N GLU A 121 -12.70 54.02 -3.21
CA GLU A 121 -13.64 54.69 -4.11
C GLU A 121 -13.04 54.96 -5.50
N ILE A 122 -11.72 55.11 -5.66
CA ILE A 122 -11.04 55.46 -6.92
C ILE A 122 -10.72 54.21 -7.77
N GLU A 123 -10.54 53.04 -7.18
CA GLU A 123 -10.20 51.81 -7.93
C GLU A 123 -11.29 50.74 -7.90
N TYR A 124 -12.03 50.57 -6.80
CA TYR A 124 -12.96 49.44 -6.59
C TYR A 124 -14.45 49.81 -6.63
N LYS A 125 -14.80 51.10 -6.60
CA LYS A 125 -16.19 51.60 -6.75
C LYS A 125 -16.35 52.54 -7.94
N GLN A 126 -15.57 52.33 -8.99
CA GLN A 126 -15.65 53.14 -10.21
C GLN A 126 -16.64 52.54 -11.21
N PRO A 127 -17.68 53.29 -11.62
CA PRO A 127 -18.53 52.86 -12.72
C PRO A 127 -17.76 52.93 -14.03
N VAL A 128 -17.39 51.77 -14.57
CA VAL A 128 -16.68 51.68 -15.85
C VAL A 128 -17.65 51.61 -17.01
N LYS A 129 -17.39 52.41 -18.04
CA LYS A 129 -18.12 52.42 -19.30
C LYS A 129 -17.23 52.01 -20.46
N HIS A 130 -17.69 51.05 -21.26
CA HIS A 130 -17.07 50.72 -22.55
C HIS A 130 -17.42 51.81 -23.59
N LEU A 131 -16.40 52.41 -24.19
CA LEU A 131 -16.51 53.49 -25.19
C LEU A 131 -16.40 52.99 -26.63
N GLY A 132 -16.11 51.71 -26.84
CA GLY A 132 -15.92 51.10 -28.16
C GLY A 132 -14.47 50.68 -28.41
N ILE A 133 -14.13 50.47 -29.68
CA ILE A 133 -12.82 49.95 -30.10
C ILE A 133 -11.93 51.08 -30.59
N GLY A 134 -10.71 51.14 -30.06
CA GLY A 134 -9.64 52.04 -30.48
C GLY A 134 -8.47 51.31 -31.13
N LYS A 135 -7.43 52.06 -31.49
CA LYS A 135 -6.18 51.53 -32.05
C LYS A 135 -4.98 52.07 -31.29
N ALA A 136 -4.16 51.19 -30.72
CA ALA A 136 -2.87 51.55 -30.15
C ALA A 136 -1.81 51.75 -31.24
N ASN A 137 -0.74 52.47 -30.92
CA ASN A 137 0.43 52.58 -31.81
C ASN A 137 1.36 51.33 -31.73
N HIS A 138 0.95 50.29 -31.00
CA HIS A 138 1.60 48.99 -30.87
C HIS A 138 0.54 47.88 -30.94
N ASP A 139 0.95 46.64 -31.17
CA ASP A 139 0.07 45.46 -31.16
C ASP A 139 0.26 44.59 -29.92
N THR A 140 1.11 44.99 -28.97
CA THR A 140 1.50 44.17 -27.82
C THR A 140 0.59 44.28 -26.61
N SER A 141 -0.60 44.89 -26.72
CA SER A 141 -1.48 45.14 -25.56
C SER A 141 -1.97 43.86 -24.87
N PHE A 142 -2.11 42.77 -25.61
CA PHE A 142 -2.50 41.45 -25.07
C PHE A 142 -1.35 40.43 -25.17
N LYS A 143 -0.10 40.92 -25.17
CA LYS A 143 1.06 40.03 -25.26
C LYS A 143 1.12 39.15 -24.01
N ASN A 144 1.20 37.84 -24.22
CA ASN A 144 1.34 36.86 -23.15
C ASN A 144 2.49 35.88 -23.36
N ILE A 145 2.91 35.23 -22.28
CA ILE A 145 3.77 34.04 -22.30
C ILE A 145 2.92 32.83 -21.89
N VAL A 146 2.86 31.83 -22.78
CA VAL A 146 2.13 30.58 -22.53
C VAL A 146 2.98 29.63 -21.70
N ILE A 147 2.46 29.17 -20.56
CA ILE A 147 3.15 28.28 -19.64
C ILE A 147 2.27 27.06 -19.39
N LYS A 148 2.80 25.86 -19.66
CA LYS A 148 2.10 24.59 -19.36
C LYS A 148 2.56 24.09 -18.00
N ASP A 149 1.62 23.73 -17.15
CA ASP A 149 1.88 23.22 -15.80
C ASP A 149 0.79 22.20 -15.40
N SER A 150 0.74 21.83 -14.13
CA SER A 150 -0.31 20.95 -13.60
C SER A 150 -0.63 21.29 -12.14
N LEU A 151 -1.87 21.02 -11.73
CA LEU A 151 -2.34 21.17 -10.36
C LEU A 151 -2.47 19.80 -9.69
N LEU A 152 -2.00 19.67 -8.45
CA LEU A 152 -2.10 18.42 -7.68
C LEU A 152 -3.41 18.37 -6.90
N PHE A 153 -4.34 17.56 -7.36
CA PHE A 153 -5.59 17.29 -6.67
C PHE A 153 -5.42 16.16 -5.68
N VAL A 154 -5.77 16.38 -4.41
CA VAL A 154 -5.63 15.40 -3.32
C VAL A 154 -6.96 14.74 -3.04
N HIS A 155 -6.97 13.41 -2.87
CA HIS A 155 -8.17 12.65 -2.56
C HIS A 155 -8.67 12.94 -1.14
N LYS A 156 -9.96 13.25 -1.01
CA LYS A 156 -10.63 13.55 0.26
C LYS A 156 -11.56 12.43 0.74
N GLY A 157 -11.60 11.31 0.01
CA GLY A 157 -12.52 10.19 0.24
C GLY A 157 -13.70 10.18 -0.73
N LYS A 158 -14.32 9.00 -0.91
CA LYS A 158 -15.51 8.78 -1.77
C LYS A 158 -15.36 9.28 -3.22
N GLY A 159 -14.14 9.31 -3.73
CA GLY A 159 -13.81 9.75 -5.09
C GLY A 159 -13.80 11.26 -5.31
N ILE A 160 -13.93 12.05 -4.24
CA ILE A 160 -13.80 13.51 -4.28
C ILE A 160 -12.32 13.87 -4.19
N TYR A 161 -11.91 14.77 -5.07
CA TYR A 161 -10.58 15.34 -5.17
C TYR A 161 -10.64 16.85 -4.92
N GLU A 162 -9.62 17.38 -4.24
CA GLU A 162 -9.53 18.80 -3.89
C GLU A 162 -8.18 19.37 -4.32
N PHE A 163 -8.21 20.51 -5.00
CA PHE A 163 -7.10 21.44 -5.10
C PHE A 163 -7.47 22.69 -4.32
N ALA A 164 -6.62 23.17 -3.41
CA ALA A 164 -6.90 24.35 -2.61
C ALA A 164 -5.61 25.16 -2.40
N SER A 165 -5.68 26.46 -2.65
CA SER A 165 -4.60 27.42 -2.44
C SER A 165 -5.19 28.80 -2.12
N ASP A 166 -5.00 29.26 -0.88
CA ASP A 166 -5.36 30.62 -0.44
C ASP A 166 -4.23 31.64 -0.74
N ASN A 167 -3.23 31.26 -1.55
CA ASN A 167 -2.12 32.10 -2.01
C ASN A 167 -1.64 31.61 -3.38
N PHE A 168 -2.55 31.65 -4.37
CA PHE A 168 -2.41 31.00 -5.67
C PHE A 168 -1.61 31.84 -6.68
N PHE A 169 -0.29 31.85 -6.50
CA PHE A 169 0.63 32.55 -7.42
C PHE A 169 1.58 31.58 -8.14
N PRO A 170 1.05 30.70 -9.02
CA PRO A 170 1.82 29.62 -9.66
C PRO A 170 2.91 30.13 -10.63
N LEU A 171 2.83 31.41 -11.00
CA LEU A 171 3.72 32.09 -11.95
C LEU A 171 4.74 33.00 -11.27
N ASP A 172 4.84 32.98 -9.94
CA ASP A 172 5.88 33.73 -9.22
C ASP A 172 7.27 33.41 -9.78
N ASN A 173 7.98 34.48 -10.18
CA ASN A 173 9.29 34.44 -10.81
C ASN A 173 9.34 33.72 -12.18
N LYS A 174 8.20 33.48 -12.83
CA LYS A 174 8.06 32.94 -14.19
C LYS A 174 7.49 34.00 -15.14
N GLY A 175 7.52 33.71 -16.45
CA GLY A 175 6.93 34.58 -17.46
C GLY A 175 7.56 35.99 -17.50
N PHE A 176 6.75 37.04 -17.44
CA PHE A 176 7.16 38.44 -17.32
C PHE A 176 7.65 38.81 -15.91
N GLY A 177 7.45 37.91 -14.94
CA GLY A 177 7.88 38.06 -13.56
C GLY A 177 6.82 38.75 -12.70
N ASN A 178 7.22 39.14 -11.49
CA ASN A 178 6.31 39.68 -10.49
C ASN A 178 6.11 41.19 -10.74
N GLU A 179 5.37 41.50 -11.81
CA GLU A 179 4.97 42.86 -12.15
C GLU A 179 3.78 43.28 -11.27
N TRP A 180 3.83 44.49 -10.71
CA TRP A 180 2.69 45.15 -10.04
C TRP A 180 2.88 46.65 -10.17
N ASN A 181 1.79 47.35 -10.45
CA ASN A 181 1.76 48.78 -10.75
C ASN A 181 1.20 49.64 -9.59
N VAL A 182 1.76 49.51 -8.38
CA VAL A 182 1.42 50.36 -7.20
C VAL A 182 2.60 51.27 -6.80
N ASN A 183 2.32 52.56 -6.56
CA ASN A 183 3.24 53.52 -5.93
C ASN A 183 2.72 53.95 -4.56
N ILE A 184 3.22 53.35 -3.48
CA ILE A 184 2.97 53.90 -2.13
C ILE A 184 3.98 55.03 -1.88
N ASN A 185 3.52 56.23 -1.51
CA ASN A 185 4.38 57.38 -1.20
C ASN A 185 5.40 57.76 -2.29
N ARG A 186 5.01 57.68 -3.58
CA ARG A 186 5.87 57.95 -4.75
C ARG A 186 7.08 57.00 -4.89
N LYS A 187 7.02 55.80 -4.30
CA LYS A 187 7.98 54.71 -4.55
C LYS A 187 7.30 53.56 -5.30
N THR A 188 7.88 53.14 -6.41
CA THR A 188 7.45 51.97 -7.19
C THR A 188 7.71 50.71 -6.40
N MET A 189 6.64 49.98 -6.10
CA MET A 189 6.73 48.66 -5.51
C MET A 189 6.98 47.65 -6.63
N VAL A 190 7.91 46.72 -6.38
CA VAL A 190 7.98 45.48 -7.14
C VAL A 190 6.96 44.55 -6.50
N SER A 191 6.14 43.87 -7.30
CA SER A 191 5.20 42.90 -6.75
C SER A 191 5.95 41.79 -6.03
N GLU A 192 5.42 41.33 -4.90
CA GLU A 192 5.84 40.04 -4.35
C GLU A 192 5.32 38.88 -5.21
N HIS A 193 4.29 39.11 -6.03
CA HIS A 193 3.58 38.07 -6.78
C HIS A 193 3.39 38.37 -8.27
N ASN A 194 3.25 37.34 -9.10
CA ASN A 194 2.80 37.49 -10.47
C ASN A 194 1.26 37.55 -10.49
N TYR A 195 0.73 38.73 -10.80
CA TYR A 195 -0.68 38.97 -11.12
C TYR A 195 -0.84 39.11 -12.63
N SER A 196 -2.08 39.26 -13.10
CA SER A 196 -2.42 39.38 -14.51
C SER A 196 -2.11 38.12 -15.32
N PHE A 197 -2.67 37.00 -14.89
CA PHE A 197 -2.62 35.77 -15.65
C PHE A 197 -4.01 35.18 -15.82
N THR A 198 -4.14 34.30 -16.81
CA THR A 198 -5.30 33.43 -16.92
C THR A 198 -4.86 31.97 -16.88
N MET A 199 -5.76 31.10 -16.45
CA MET A 199 -5.56 29.66 -16.39
C MET A 199 -6.75 28.96 -17.05
N GLU A 200 -6.44 27.97 -17.89
CA GLU A 200 -7.43 27.02 -18.38
C GLU A 200 -7.11 25.59 -17.93
N LEU A 201 -8.16 24.86 -17.58
CA LEU A 201 -8.15 23.44 -17.26
C LEU A 201 -9.18 22.75 -18.14
N HIS A 202 -8.73 21.74 -18.88
CA HIS A 202 -9.59 20.93 -19.73
C HIS A 202 -9.56 19.47 -19.24
N TYR A 203 -10.71 18.91 -18.93
CA TYR A 203 -10.84 17.53 -18.49
C TYR A 203 -11.98 16.82 -19.22
N LYS A 204 -11.84 15.52 -19.45
CA LYS A 204 -12.95 14.67 -19.94
C LYS A 204 -13.40 13.78 -18.80
N PHE A 205 -14.70 13.60 -18.65
CA PHE A 205 -15.27 12.75 -17.60
C PHE A 205 -16.41 11.90 -18.15
N ILE A 206 -16.70 10.78 -17.49
CA ILE A 206 -17.90 9.98 -17.76
C ILE A 206 -18.99 10.46 -16.81
N LYS A 207 -20.14 10.88 -17.33
CA LYS A 207 -21.28 11.29 -16.50
C LYS A 207 -21.78 10.10 -15.69
N LYS A 208 -21.95 10.30 -14.38
CA LYS A 208 -22.57 9.36 -13.43
C LYS A 208 -23.45 10.10 -12.44
N PRO A 209 -24.33 9.40 -11.72
CA PRO A 209 -25.06 10.00 -10.61
C PRO A 209 -24.11 10.59 -9.56
N GLY A 210 -24.45 11.76 -9.03
CA GLY A 210 -23.75 12.36 -7.89
C GLY A 210 -22.40 13.01 -8.21
N LEU A 211 -22.11 13.37 -9.48
CA LEU A 211 -20.94 14.21 -9.74
C LEU A 211 -21.22 15.65 -9.28
N VAL A 212 -20.28 16.22 -8.53
CA VAL A 212 -20.32 17.55 -7.93
C VAL A 212 -19.06 18.31 -8.31
N PHE A 213 -19.23 19.57 -8.68
CA PHE A 213 -18.15 20.51 -8.85
C PHE A 213 -18.43 21.71 -7.94
N GLU A 214 -17.50 22.00 -7.04
CA GLU A 214 -17.52 23.17 -6.18
C GLU A 214 -16.26 23.99 -6.42
N PHE A 215 -16.46 25.30 -6.55
CA PHE A 215 -15.42 26.28 -6.67
C PHE A 215 -15.54 27.30 -5.54
N LYS A 216 -14.40 27.70 -4.96
CA LYS A 216 -14.29 28.89 -4.13
C LYS A 216 -13.03 29.66 -4.52
N GLY A 217 -13.19 30.93 -4.83
CA GLY A 217 -12.08 31.79 -5.27
C GLY A 217 -12.53 33.19 -5.60
N ASP A 218 -11.57 34.08 -5.78
CA ASP A 218 -11.75 35.47 -6.19
C ASP A 218 -11.79 35.60 -7.72
N ASP A 219 -12.06 36.82 -8.16
CA ASP A 219 -11.91 37.24 -9.55
C ASP A 219 -12.73 36.38 -10.54
N ASP A 220 -12.38 36.37 -11.83
CA ASP A 220 -13.24 35.78 -12.86
C ASP A 220 -13.11 34.26 -12.95
N VAL A 221 -14.23 33.54 -12.79
CA VAL A 221 -14.30 32.08 -12.97
C VAL A 221 -15.48 31.68 -13.84
N TRP A 222 -15.21 30.85 -14.85
CA TRP A 222 -16.24 30.25 -15.70
C TRP A 222 -16.03 28.76 -15.85
N VAL A 223 -17.08 27.98 -15.63
CA VAL A 223 -17.05 26.52 -15.78
C VAL A 223 -18.08 26.09 -16.81
N PHE A 224 -17.60 25.41 -17.85
CA PHE A 224 -18.43 24.84 -18.89
C PHE A 224 -18.44 23.32 -18.77
N VAL A 225 -19.61 22.74 -18.99
CA VAL A 225 -19.78 21.30 -19.14
C VAL A 225 -20.37 21.05 -20.52
N ASP A 226 -19.69 20.23 -21.31
CA ASP A 226 -20.09 19.91 -22.69
C ASP A 226 -20.41 21.16 -23.53
N ASN A 227 -19.48 22.12 -23.52
CA ASN A 227 -19.59 23.40 -24.23
C ASN A 227 -20.76 24.30 -23.75
N LYS A 228 -21.31 24.07 -22.55
CA LYS A 228 -22.36 24.91 -21.97
C LYS A 228 -21.96 25.46 -20.61
N LEU A 229 -22.10 26.77 -20.42
CA LEU A 229 -21.80 27.45 -19.16
C LEU A 229 -22.68 26.91 -18.02
N GLN A 230 -22.07 26.44 -16.93
CA GLN A 230 -22.74 25.93 -15.73
C GLN A 230 -22.42 26.72 -14.46
N MET A 231 -21.28 27.41 -14.44
CA MET A 231 -20.92 28.31 -13.35
C MET A 231 -20.33 29.59 -13.94
N ASP A 232 -20.86 30.72 -13.49
CA ASP A 232 -20.43 32.05 -13.90
C ASP A 232 -20.24 32.91 -12.64
N LEU A 233 -18.99 33.00 -12.21
CA LEU A 233 -18.51 33.91 -11.18
C LEU A 233 -17.59 34.94 -11.86
N GLY A 234 -18.05 35.56 -12.94
CA GLY A 234 -17.28 36.61 -13.62
C GLY A 234 -17.20 37.89 -12.79
N GLY A 235 -16.25 38.75 -13.13
CA GLY A 235 -16.04 40.05 -12.50
C GLY A 235 -15.01 40.01 -11.37
N ILE A 236 -14.51 41.20 -11.03
CA ILE A 236 -13.49 41.36 -9.99
C ILE A 236 -14.20 41.43 -8.64
N HIS A 237 -13.95 40.43 -7.77
CA HIS A 237 -14.58 40.28 -6.46
C HIS A 237 -13.69 39.46 -5.51
N ASN A 238 -13.93 39.56 -4.19
CA ASN A 238 -13.28 38.66 -3.22
C ASN A 238 -13.79 37.22 -3.38
N GLN A 239 -13.29 36.28 -2.55
CA GLN A 239 -13.69 34.88 -2.61
C GLN A 239 -15.22 34.67 -2.61
N LEU A 240 -15.76 34.17 -3.72
CA LEU A 240 -17.14 33.69 -3.84
C LEU A 240 -17.15 32.17 -4.01
N THR A 241 -18.28 31.55 -3.67
CA THR A 241 -18.49 30.11 -3.83
C THR A 241 -19.56 29.85 -4.87
N GLY A 242 -19.27 28.92 -5.78
CA GLY A 242 -20.22 28.40 -6.75
C GLY A 242 -20.17 26.88 -6.74
N SER A 243 -21.29 26.24 -7.04
CA SER A 243 -21.35 24.78 -7.19
C SER A 243 -22.44 24.37 -8.15
N PHE A 244 -22.24 23.23 -8.83
CA PHE A 244 -23.31 22.54 -9.53
C PHE A 244 -23.14 21.02 -9.39
N THR A 245 -24.23 20.30 -9.57
CA THR A 245 -24.20 18.84 -9.74
C THR A 245 -24.54 18.47 -11.17
N SER A 246 -23.88 17.42 -11.67
CA SER A 246 -24.18 16.90 -13.00
C SER A 246 -25.61 16.37 -13.15
N ASP A 247 -26.28 16.02 -12.04
CA ASP A 247 -27.63 15.44 -12.07
C ASP A 247 -28.71 16.48 -12.43
N ASP A 248 -28.41 17.76 -12.19
CA ASP A 248 -29.28 18.87 -12.61
C ASP A 248 -29.11 19.20 -14.10
N LEU A 249 -28.05 18.69 -14.75
CA LEU A 249 -27.70 18.99 -16.14
C LEU A 249 -28.41 18.05 -17.10
N LYS A 250 -29.67 18.38 -17.44
CA LYS A 250 -30.56 17.56 -18.29
C LYS A 250 -30.04 17.21 -19.69
N HIS A 251 -28.98 17.88 -20.15
CA HIS A 251 -28.35 17.60 -21.45
C HIS A 251 -27.29 16.49 -21.37
N LEU A 252 -26.95 16.04 -20.16
CA LEU A 252 -26.01 14.95 -19.93
C LEU A 252 -26.77 13.63 -19.72
N GLN A 253 -26.16 12.54 -20.17
CA GLN A 253 -26.67 11.18 -20.02
C GLN A 253 -25.64 10.33 -19.29
N ASP A 254 -26.08 9.60 -18.27
CA ASP A 254 -25.21 8.68 -17.53
C ASP A 254 -24.53 7.68 -18.47
N GLY A 255 -23.24 7.43 -18.24
CA GLY A 255 -22.39 6.57 -19.06
C GLY A 255 -21.75 7.24 -20.29
N SER A 256 -22.18 8.44 -20.67
CA SER A 256 -21.58 9.18 -21.79
C SER A 256 -20.36 10.01 -21.35
N VAL A 257 -19.41 10.20 -22.27
CA VAL A 257 -18.21 11.03 -22.06
C VAL A 257 -18.52 12.47 -22.43
N TYR A 258 -18.25 13.38 -21.49
CA TYR A 258 -18.41 14.82 -21.66
C TYR A 258 -17.13 15.55 -21.29
N SER A 259 -17.09 16.84 -21.55
CA SER A 259 -15.98 17.69 -21.15
C SER A 259 -16.33 18.62 -19.99
N LEU A 260 -15.32 18.88 -19.17
CA LEU A 260 -15.27 19.93 -18.17
C LEU A 260 -14.20 20.93 -18.60
N ASP A 261 -14.56 22.19 -18.75
CA ASP A 261 -13.64 23.28 -19.08
C ASP A 261 -13.76 24.36 -18.01
N VAL A 262 -12.65 24.64 -17.33
CA VAL A 262 -12.59 25.66 -16.27
C VAL A 262 -11.66 26.76 -16.75
N PHE A 263 -12.14 27.99 -16.69
CA PHE A 263 -11.41 29.20 -17.01
C PHE A 263 -11.37 30.07 -15.78
N TYR A 264 -10.16 30.53 -15.43
CA TYR A 264 -9.88 31.41 -14.31
C TYR A 264 -9.02 32.56 -14.81
N ALA A 265 -9.30 33.77 -14.38
CA ALA A 265 -8.45 34.92 -14.66
C ALA A 265 -8.22 35.71 -13.38
N GLU A 266 -6.94 35.85 -13.01
CA GLU A 266 -6.48 36.68 -11.92
C GLU A 266 -5.94 37.96 -12.54
N ARG A 267 -6.76 39.02 -12.54
CA ARG A 267 -6.50 40.23 -13.34
C ARG A 267 -6.52 41.52 -12.53
N HIS A 268 -6.67 41.43 -11.21
CA HIS A 268 -6.53 42.58 -10.34
C HIS A 268 -5.85 42.21 -9.02
N SER A 269 -4.81 42.95 -8.64
CA SER A 269 -4.13 42.80 -7.35
C SER A 269 -5.10 43.02 -6.16
N ALA A 270 -5.00 42.32 -5.03
CA ALA A 270 -3.78 41.93 -4.33
C ALA A 270 -3.80 40.53 -3.67
N GLU A 271 -4.87 39.76 -3.84
CA GLU A 271 -4.95 38.37 -3.37
C GLU A 271 -5.15 37.46 -4.57
N SER A 272 -5.00 36.14 -4.38
CA SER A 272 -5.36 35.16 -5.41
C SER A 272 -5.70 33.85 -4.74
N HIS A 273 -6.94 33.41 -4.91
CA HIS A 273 -7.51 32.30 -4.16
C HIS A 273 -8.21 31.33 -5.08
N ILE A 274 -7.88 30.04 -4.95
CA ILE A 274 -8.56 29.01 -5.71
C ILE A 274 -8.75 27.75 -4.88
N ARG A 275 -9.97 27.24 -4.90
CA ARG A 275 -10.32 25.93 -4.37
C ARG A 275 -11.28 25.26 -5.32
N ILE A 276 -10.91 24.09 -5.82
CA ILE A 276 -11.74 23.22 -6.64
C ILE A 276 -11.91 21.91 -5.89
N THR A 277 -13.15 21.61 -5.50
CA THR A 277 -13.51 20.31 -4.90
C THR A 277 -14.46 19.59 -5.84
N THR A 278 -14.05 18.43 -6.35
CA THR A 278 -14.83 17.75 -7.38
C THR A 278 -14.55 16.25 -7.47
N ASN A 279 -15.54 15.49 -7.93
CA ASN A 279 -15.39 14.11 -8.40
C ASN A 279 -15.61 13.98 -9.93
N PHE A 280 -15.70 15.10 -10.67
CA PHE A 280 -15.59 15.10 -12.13
C PHE A 280 -14.17 14.73 -12.59
N ILE A 281 -13.17 15.11 -11.79
CA ILE A 281 -11.77 14.72 -11.96
C ILE A 281 -11.52 13.47 -11.14
N SER A 282 -11.29 12.34 -11.81
CA SER A 282 -10.98 11.03 -11.22
C SER A 282 -10.26 10.19 -12.25
N PRO A 283 -9.49 9.15 -11.87
CA PRO A 283 -8.80 8.33 -12.86
C PRO A 283 -9.82 7.74 -13.81
N LEU A 284 -9.70 8.06 -15.10
CA LEU A 284 -10.64 7.57 -16.11
C LEU A 284 -10.62 6.05 -16.25
N ALA A 285 -9.54 5.40 -15.78
CA ALA A 285 -9.49 3.97 -15.59
C ALA A 285 -8.68 3.55 -14.36
N THR A 286 -9.08 2.43 -13.75
CA THR A 286 -8.33 1.68 -12.73
C THR A 286 -7.83 0.38 -13.36
N LEU A 287 -6.56 0.06 -13.15
CA LEU A 287 -5.93 -1.15 -13.70
C LEU A 287 -5.80 -2.23 -12.61
N TYR A 288 -6.28 -3.43 -12.91
CA TYR A 288 -6.06 -4.62 -12.09
C TYR A 288 -5.38 -5.72 -12.91
N ILE A 289 -4.66 -6.62 -12.23
CA ILE A 289 -4.00 -7.79 -12.83
C ILE A 289 -4.76 -9.05 -12.39
N TYR A 290 -4.98 -9.99 -13.30
CA TYR A 290 -5.69 -11.25 -13.07
C TYR A 290 -4.83 -12.43 -13.53
N GLY A 291 -4.99 -13.58 -12.87
CA GLY A 291 -4.28 -14.82 -13.20
C GLY A 291 -5.03 -15.72 -14.19
N LYS A 292 -6.23 -15.32 -14.63
CA LYS A 292 -7.11 -16.13 -15.47
C LYS A 292 -7.76 -15.28 -16.56
N GLU A 293 -7.92 -15.89 -17.74
CA GLU A 293 -8.68 -15.30 -18.84
C GLU A 293 -10.18 -15.31 -18.53
N GLY A 294 -10.88 -14.24 -18.92
CA GLY A 294 -12.34 -14.22 -18.93
C GLY A 294 -12.90 -12.92 -18.37
N THR A 295 -14.18 -12.97 -17.99
CA THR A 295 -14.83 -11.81 -17.35
C THR A 295 -14.23 -11.62 -15.95
N PRO A 296 -13.76 -10.41 -15.60
CA PRO A 296 -13.17 -10.16 -14.30
C PRO A 296 -14.24 -10.00 -13.21
N ASN A 297 -13.83 -10.17 -11.95
CA ASN A 297 -14.65 -10.01 -10.75
C ASN A 297 -15.84 -10.99 -10.65
N THR A 298 -15.70 -12.19 -11.22
CA THR A 298 -16.56 -13.34 -10.95
C THR A 298 -16.00 -14.16 -9.79
N ASP A 299 -16.80 -15.03 -9.17
CA ASP A 299 -16.37 -15.92 -8.07
C ASP A 299 -15.11 -16.74 -8.40
N ASP A 300 -14.86 -16.98 -9.68
CA ASP A 300 -13.75 -17.77 -10.22
C ASP A 300 -12.66 -16.95 -10.95
N ASN A 301 -12.77 -15.62 -10.97
CA ASN A 301 -11.81 -14.72 -11.63
C ASN A 301 -11.64 -13.38 -10.89
N LEU A 302 -11.06 -13.46 -9.69
CA LEU A 302 -10.76 -12.30 -8.86
C LEU A 302 -9.38 -11.68 -9.20
N PRO A 303 -9.18 -10.37 -8.95
CA PRO A 303 -7.90 -9.72 -9.18
C PRO A 303 -6.83 -10.29 -8.26
N LEU A 304 -5.61 -10.40 -8.77
CA LEU A 304 -4.46 -10.81 -7.98
C LEU A 304 -4.10 -9.74 -6.95
N GLY A 305 -3.60 -10.21 -5.81
CA GLY A 305 -3.09 -9.38 -4.72
C GLY A 305 -1.74 -8.73 -5.08
N THR A 306 -0.99 -8.33 -4.06
CA THR A 306 0.35 -7.73 -4.23
C THR A 306 1.44 -8.78 -4.46
N ASN A 307 1.16 -10.05 -4.18
CA ASN A 307 2.09 -11.15 -4.40
C ASN A 307 1.39 -12.45 -4.76
N ASP A 308 2.13 -13.35 -5.38
CA ASP A 308 1.73 -14.73 -5.69
C ASP A 308 2.97 -15.65 -5.81
N THR A 309 2.78 -16.94 -6.02
CA THR A 309 3.84 -17.93 -6.14
C THR A 309 3.75 -18.70 -7.45
N VAL A 310 4.87 -18.81 -8.16
CA VAL A 310 4.98 -19.62 -9.39
C VAL A 310 6.12 -20.62 -9.29
N VAL A 311 6.09 -21.65 -10.11
CA VAL A 311 7.13 -22.69 -10.16
C VAL A 311 8.16 -22.35 -11.24
N ALA A 312 9.43 -22.60 -10.98
CA ALA A 312 10.54 -22.28 -11.86
C ALA A 312 10.36 -22.98 -13.22
N GLY A 313 10.37 -22.19 -14.28
CA GLY A 313 10.15 -22.64 -15.65
C GLY A 313 8.68 -22.93 -16.02
N GLU A 314 7.72 -22.78 -15.10
CA GLU A 314 6.30 -22.79 -15.43
C GLU A 314 5.86 -21.40 -15.91
N PRO A 315 5.20 -21.29 -17.07
CA PRO A 315 4.59 -20.04 -17.49
C PRO A 315 3.36 -19.72 -16.63
N PHE A 316 3.21 -18.45 -16.25
CA PHE A 316 2.04 -17.92 -15.55
C PHE A 316 1.41 -16.82 -16.38
N GLN A 317 0.12 -16.96 -16.69
CA GLN A 317 -0.58 -15.97 -17.50
C GLN A 317 -1.01 -14.79 -16.64
N LEU A 318 -0.80 -13.59 -17.16
CA LEU A 318 -1.23 -12.33 -16.56
C LEU A 318 -2.17 -11.62 -17.52
N PHE A 319 -3.31 -11.18 -17.00
CA PHE A 319 -4.28 -10.39 -17.74
C PHE A 319 -4.44 -9.05 -17.07
N GLY A 320 -4.29 -7.97 -17.83
CA GLY A 320 -4.50 -6.61 -17.36
C GLY A 320 -5.89 -6.17 -17.79
N HIS A 321 -6.72 -5.78 -16.83
CA HIS A 321 -8.06 -5.29 -17.12
C HIS A 321 -8.24 -3.88 -16.58
N LEU A 322 -8.64 -2.99 -17.48
CA LEU A 322 -8.99 -1.62 -17.19
C LEU A 322 -10.46 -1.52 -16.87
N PHE A 323 -10.76 -0.89 -15.76
CA PHE A 323 -12.10 -0.54 -15.36
C PHE A 323 -12.24 0.94 -15.54
N ASP A 324 -13.33 1.40 -16.14
CA ASP A 324 -13.61 2.82 -16.11
C ASP A 324 -13.90 3.29 -14.67
N SER A 325 -14.06 4.59 -14.51
CA SER A 325 -14.34 5.16 -13.20
C SER A 325 -15.66 4.69 -12.58
N SER A 326 -16.55 3.98 -13.28
CA SER A 326 -17.76 3.33 -12.73
C SER A 326 -17.50 1.92 -12.20
N GLY A 327 -16.27 1.42 -12.34
CA GLY A 327 -15.96 0.02 -12.07
C GLY A 327 -16.45 -0.93 -13.15
N THR A 328 -16.77 -0.43 -14.36
CA THR A 328 -17.14 -1.28 -15.49
C THR A 328 -15.90 -1.65 -16.28
N TRP A 329 -15.70 -2.94 -16.53
CA TRP A 329 -14.58 -3.43 -17.33
C TRP A 329 -14.65 -2.95 -18.78
N GLN A 330 -13.51 -2.47 -19.29
CA GLN A 330 -13.35 -1.87 -20.62
C GLN A 330 -12.37 -2.71 -21.48
N PRO A 331 -12.80 -3.90 -21.97
CA PRO A 331 -11.91 -4.85 -22.67
C PRO A 331 -11.25 -4.27 -23.93
N SER A 332 -11.87 -3.27 -24.57
CA SER A 332 -11.29 -2.58 -25.73
C SER A 332 -10.05 -1.74 -25.40
N LYS A 333 -9.86 -1.34 -24.13
CA LYS A 333 -8.72 -0.55 -23.67
C LYS A 333 -7.54 -1.40 -23.23
N ASP A 334 -7.77 -2.66 -22.86
CA ASP A 334 -6.75 -3.57 -22.30
C ASP A 334 -5.57 -3.77 -23.27
N ALA A 335 -5.82 -3.71 -24.59
CA ALA A 335 -4.78 -3.83 -25.62
C ALA A 335 -3.66 -2.77 -25.54
N LYS A 336 -3.88 -1.67 -24.81
CA LYS A 336 -2.90 -0.58 -24.64
C LYS A 336 -2.07 -0.69 -23.35
N ILE A 337 -2.30 -1.72 -22.54
CA ILE A 337 -1.53 -1.94 -21.32
C ILE A 337 -0.09 -2.31 -21.69
N THR A 338 0.88 -1.76 -20.98
CA THR A 338 2.30 -2.09 -21.09
C THR A 338 2.77 -2.85 -19.86
N TRP A 339 3.68 -3.80 -20.04
CA TRP A 339 4.19 -4.70 -19.01
C TRP A 339 5.72 -4.60 -18.89
N GLU A 340 6.21 -4.61 -17.67
CA GLU A 340 7.64 -4.51 -17.35
C GLU A 340 8.01 -5.38 -16.15
N ILE A 341 9.22 -5.94 -16.13
CA ILE A 341 9.81 -6.53 -14.92
C ILE A 341 10.66 -5.45 -14.25
N THR A 342 10.25 -4.98 -13.08
CA THR A 342 10.94 -3.89 -12.38
C THR A 342 12.04 -4.38 -11.43
N SER A 343 12.01 -5.65 -11.05
CA SER A 343 13.04 -6.27 -10.21
C SER A 343 13.03 -7.79 -10.35
N GLY A 344 14.19 -8.44 -10.27
CA GLY A 344 14.33 -9.90 -10.29
C GLY A 344 14.67 -10.48 -11.67
N ASP A 345 14.85 -11.80 -11.72
CA ASP A 345 15.27 -12.53 -12.93
C ASP A 345 14.07 -13.28 -13.53
N GLY A 346 13.50 -12.74 -14.60
CA GLY A 346 12.33 -13.32 -15.27
C GLY A 346 12.16 -12.77 -16.70
N SER A 347 11.16 -13.28 -17.41
CA SER A 347 10.83 -12.88 -18.78
C SER A 347 9.33 -12.75 -18.98
N LEU A 348 8.95 -11.91 -19.94
CA LEU A 348 7.58 -11.70 -20.40
C LEU A 348 7.51 -12.05 -21.89
N THR A 349 6.43 -12.69 -22.34
CA THR A 349 6.25 -13.00 -23.77
C THR A 349 6.03 -11.76 -24.64
N ASN A 350 5.50 -10.70 -24.05
CA ASN A 350 5.23 -9.43 -24.70
C ASN A 350 5.13 -8.32 -23.64
N ASN A 351 5.50 -7.10 -24.03
CA ASN A 351 5.54 -5.94 -23.14
C ASN A 351 4.35 -4.98 -23.38
N THR A 352 3.43 -5.34 -24.27
CA THR A 352 2.22 -4.57 -24.59
C THR A 352 1.05 -5.52 -24.87
N GLY A 353 -0.17 -5.15 -24.48
CA GLY A 353 -1.38 -5.93 -24.76
C GLY A 353 -2.19 -6.24 -23.49
N SER A 354 -3.39 -6.79 -23.69
CA SER A 354 -4.30 -7.14 -22.60
C SER A 354 -3.81 -8.28 -21.71
N ASN A 355 -2.82 -9.04 -22.17
CA ASN A 355 -2.21 -10.11 -21.41
C ASN A 355 -0.71 -10.19 -21.69
N THR A 356 -0.01 -10.93 -20.85
CA THR A 356 1.37 -11.38 -21.06
C THR A 356 1.57 -12.69 -20.32
N VAL A 357 2.62 -13.43 -20.64
CA VAL A 357 2.99 -14.64 -19.91
C VAL A 357 4.29 -14.39 -19.20
N PHE A 358 4.24 -14.44 -17.87
CA PHE A 358 5.40 -14.35 -17.00
C PHE A 358 6.06 -15.72 -16.82
N SER A 359 7.39 -15.78 -16.87
CA SER A 359 8.14 -16.97 -16.47
C SER A 359 9.49 -16.60 -15.86
N SER A 360 9.98 -17.41 -14.94
CA SER A 360 11.33 -17.32 -14.38
C SER A 360 11.89 -18.72 -14.17
N THR A 361 13.18 -18.92 -14.48
CA THR A 361 13.86 -20.21 -14.31
C THR A 361 14.65 -20.30 -13.00
N LYS A 362 14.76 -19.20 -12.25
CA LYS A 362 15.62 -19.11 -11.08
C LYS A 362 14.82 -19.31 -9.79
N ALA A 363 14.74 -20.56 -9.35
CA ALA A 363 14.08 -20.94 -8.10
C ALA A 363 14.65 -20.20 -6.87
N ASN A 364 13.84 -20.06 -5.84
CA ASN A 364 14.11 -19.38 -4.58
C ASN A 364 14.46 -17.89 -4.74
N THR A 365 13.86 -17.23 -5.73
CA THR A 365 14.00 -15.77 -5.95
C THR A 365 12.63 -15.08 -5.99
N GLN A 366 12.66 -13.75 -6.07
CA GLN A 366 11.46 -12.91 -6.23
C GLN A 366 11.58 -12.09 -7.52
N VAL A 367 10.46 -11.94 -8.24
CA VAL A 367 10.38 -11.12 -9.45
C VAL A 367 9.14 -10.24 -9.39
N THR A 368 9.27 -8.95 -9.66
CA THR A 368 8.14 -8.00 -9.65
C THR A 368 7.79 -7.61 -11.08
N VAL A 369 6.51 -7.79 -11.43
CA VAL A 369 5.94 -7.39 -12.72
C VAL A 369 5.05 -6.16 -12.49
N LEU A 370 5.23 -5.12 -13.32
CA LEU A 370 4.45 -3.89 -13.34
C LEU A 370 3.60 -3.86 -14.62
N ALA A 371 2.30 -3.66 -14.46
CA ALA A 371 1.38 -3.29 -15.52
C ALA A 371 1.11 -1.78 -15.45
N ARG A 372 1.13 -1.13 -16.61
CA ARG A 372 0.95 0.32 -16.77
C ARG A 372 -0.04 0.59 -17.89
N TYR A 373 -0.98 1.50 -17.66
CA TYR A 373 -1.83 2.05 -18.70
C TYR A 373 -1.76 3.56 -18.66
N VAL A 374 -1.56 4.18 -19.83
CA VAL A 374 -1.60 5.62 -20.01
C VAL A 374 -2.78 5.94 -20.93
N ASP A 375 -3.70 6.78 -20.47
CA ASP A 375 -4.86 7.14 -21.29
C ASP A 375 -4.41 7.94 -22.53
N SER A 376 -4.79 7.47 -23.71
CA SER A 376 -4.44 8.14 -24.98
C SER A 376 -5.08 9.52 -25.15
N LEU A 377 -6.14 9.84 -24.39
CA LEU A 377 -6.80 11.15 -24.37
C LEU A 377 -6.18 12.09 -23.33
N ASN A 378 -5.49 11.56 -22.33
CA ASN A 378 -4.74 12.33 -21.34
C ASN A 378 -3.49 11.55 -20.90
N PRO A 379 -2.31 11.83 -21.47
CA PRO A 379 -1.09 11.08 -21.19
C PRO A 379 -0.56 11.25 -19.76
N TYR A 380 -1.15 12.14 -18.96
CA TYR A 380 -0.88 12.31 -17.53
C TYR A 380 -1.80 11.48 -16.63
N ASN A 381 -2.83 10.85 -17.20
CA ASN A 381 -3.72 9.94 -16.49
C ASN A 381 -3.18 8.51 -16.65
N GLU A 382 -2.44 8.08 -15.64
CA GLU A 382 -1.77 6.80 -15.60
C GLU A 382 -2.36 5.89 -14.51
N SER A 383 -2.58 4.63 -14.87
CA SER A 383 -2.95 3.55 -13.94
C SER A 383 -1.78 2.58 -13.83
N LEU A 384 -1.29 2.35 -12.62
CA LEU A 384 -0.21 1.39 -12.33
C LEU A 384 -0.71 0.27 -11.42
N ARG A 385 -0.26 -0.95 -11.69
CA ARG A 385 -0.46 -2.10 -10.80
C ARG A 385 0.75 -3.01 -10.85
N SER A 386 1.26 -3.45 -9.71
CA SER A 386 2.36 -4.41 -9.63
C SER A 386 1.97 -5.66 -8.85
N ILE A 387 2.69 -6.75 -9.14
CA ILE A 387 2.64 -8.01 -8.42
C ILE A 387 4.04 -8.61 -8.28
N THR A 388 4.37 -9.11 -7.09
CA THR A 388 5.63 -9.81 -6.82
C THR A 388 5.43 -11.31 -6.77
N PHE A 389 6.13 -12.06 -7.63
CA PHE A 389 6.11 -13.51 -7.68
C PHE A 389 7.28 -14.12 -6.89
N PHE A 390 6.97 -15.08 -6.02
CA PHE A 390 7.95 -15.98 -5.40
C PHE A 390 8.17 -17.22 -6.28
N ILE A 391 9.40 -17.48 -6.72
CA ILE A 391 9.71 -18.58 -7.65
C ILE A 391 10.09 -19.83 -6.87
N LYS A 392 9.22 -20.85 -6.86
CA LYS A 392 9.47 -22.17 -6.27
C LYS A 392 10.22 -23.10 -7.22
N GLU A 393 10.88 -24.13 -6.71
CA GLU A 393 11.57 -25.12 -7.55
C GLU A 393 10.59 -26.06 -8.29
N ARG A 394 10.93 -26.49 -9.52
CA ARG A 394 10.09 -27.38 -10.36
C ARG A 394 10.23 -28.84 -9.93
N GLU A 395 9.10 -29.46 -9.64
CA GLU A 395 9.03 -30.86 -9.20
C GLU A 395 8.99 -31.82 -10.41
N SER A 396 9.95 -32.74 -10.53
CA SER A 396 9.94 -33.76 -11.60
C SER A 396 8.96 -34.90 -11.27
N ILE A 397 8.01 -35.19 -12.17
CA ILE A 397 7.07 -36.31 -12.05
C ILE A 397 7.51 -37.44 -12.98
N TYR A 398 7.50 -38.68 -12.49
CA TYR A 398 7.91 -39.87 -13.26
C TYR A 398 6.71 -40.79 -13.55
N SER A 399 6.84 -41.67 -14.54
CA SER A 399 5.87 -42.73 -14.87
C SER A 399 6.57 -44.08 -15.06
N VAL A 400 5.88 -45.19 -14.82
CA VAL A 400 6.41 -46.55 -15.02
C VAL A 400 5.62 -47.27 -16.12
N ARG A 401 6.32 -47.98 -17.00
CA ARG A 401 5.71 -48.85 -18.03
C ARG A 401 6.26 -50.27 -17.96
N LEU A 402 5.43 -51.25 -18.33
CA LEU A 402 5.74 -52.67 -18.21
C LEU A 402 5.91 -53.33 -19.58
N TYR A 403 6.81 -54.29 -19.68
CA TYR A 403 7.15 -55.01 -20.90
C TYR A 403 7.39 -56.50 -20.62
N LYS A 404 7.14 -57.36 -21.61
CA LYS A 404 7.35 -58.82 -21.52
C LYS A 404 8.78 -59.24 -21.89
N GLU A 405 9.44 -58.43 -22.71
CA GLU A 405 10.76 -58.69 -23.28
C GLU A 405 11.78 -57.72 -22.72
N LYS A 406 13.05 -58.14 -22.66
CA LYS A 406 14.17 -57.30 -22.19
C LYS A 406 14.73 -56.49 -23.34
N GLY A 407 14.98 -55.19 -23.14
CA GLY A 407 15.65 -54.35 -24.14
C GLY A 407 15.30 -52.87 -23.97
N ASP A 408 15.71 -52.06 -24.95
CA ASP A 408 15.35 -50.64 -25.01
C ASP A 408 13.84 -50.49 -25.28
N PRO A 409 13.08 -49.83 -24.39
CA PRO A 409 11.62 -49.74 -24.49
C PRO A 409 11.12 -48.96 -25.72
N THR A 410 11.99 -48.25 -26.45
CA THR A 410 11.64 -47.62 -27.74
C THR A 410 11.43 -48.64 -28.86
N ASN A 411 11.95 -49.87 -28.72
CA ASN A 411 11.83 -50.94 -29.71
C ASN A 411 10.90 -52.09 -29.25
N LEU A 412 10.22 -51.93 -28.11
CA LEU A 412 9.41 -52.97 -27.48
C LEU A 412 7.94 -52.61 -27.41
N ASN A 413 7.08 -53.62 -27.46
CA ASN A 413 5.64 -53.44 -27.28
C ASN A 413 5.29 -53.48 -25.77
N PRO A 414 4.56 -52.47 -25.25
CA PRO A 414 4.13 -52.47 -23.85
C PRO A 414 3.20 -53.65 -23.51
N LEU A 415 3.31 -54.12 -22.28
CA LEU A 415 2.51 -55.22 -21.76
C LEU A 415 1.02 -54.81 -21.64
N PRO A 416 0.07 -55.68 -22.05
CA PRO A 416 -1.35 -55.43 -21.85
C PRO A 416 -1.72 -55.43 -20.35
N ALA A 417 -2.89 -54.86 -20.02
CA ALA A 417 -3.35 -54.76 -18.63
C ALA A 417 -3.63 -56.12 -17.97
N GLN A 418 -3.82 -57.18 -18.78
CA GLN A 418 -4.07 -58.53 -18.33
C GLN A 418 -3.36 -59.54 -19.23
N ASP A 419 -2.89 -60.64 -18.65
CA ASP A 419 -2.39 -61.82 -19.38
C ASP A 419 -2.72 -63.10 -18.57
N SER A 420 -2.45 -64.28 -19.11
CA SER A 420 -2.75 -65.56 -18.45
C SER A 420 -1.62 -66.56 -18.59
N LEU A 421 -1.54 -67.48 -17.62
CA LEU A 421 -0.58 -68.57 -17.58
C LEU A 421 -1.18 -69.80 -16.90
N ALA A 422 -0.63 -70.98 -17.17
CA ALA A 422 -1.04 -72.20 -16.48
C ALA A 422 -0.42 -72.28 -15.08
N ALA A 423 -1.05 -73.03 -14.17
CA ALA A 423 -0.44 -73.33 -12.87
C ALA A 423 0.87 -74.11 -13.08
N GLY A 424 1.96 -73.66 -12.46
CA GLY A 424 3.31 -74.16 -12.62
C GLY A 424 4.21 -73.34 -13.57
N GLU A 425 3.65 -72.43 -14.37
CA GLU A 425 4.42 -71.60 -15.31
C GLU A 425 5.01 -70.34 -14.65
N THR A 426 6.15 -69.85 -15.18
CA THR A 426 6.79 -68.60 -14.73
C THR A 426 6.71 -67.52 -15.80
N TYR A 427 6.41 -66.30 -15.39
CA TYR A 427 6.17 -65.14 -16.24
C TYR A 427 7.02 -63.94 -15.80
N THR A 428 7.93 -63.46 -16.65
CA THR A 428 8.84 -62.34 -16.33
C THR A 428 8.33 -61.01 -16.87
N ILE A 429 8.48 -59.95 -16.08
CA ILE A 429 8.01 -58.59 -16.38
C ILE A 429 9.17 -57.60 -16.15
N TYR A 430 9.39 -56.70 -17.11
CA TYR A 430 10.37 -55.62 -17.05
C TYR A 430 9.67 -54.28 -16.86
N GLY A 431 10.21 -53.41 -16.01
CA GLY A 431 9.68 -52.08 -15.70
C GLY A 431 10.68 -50.99 -16.08
N HIS A 432 10.21 -49.95 -16.77
CA HIS A 432 11.02 -48.82 -17.20
C HIS A 432 10.42 -47.48 -16.75
N VAL A 433 11.26 -46.58 -16.24
CA VAL A 433 10.91 -45.25 -15.71
C VAL A 433 11.06 -44.19 -16.80
N PHE A 434 10.02 -43.39 -16.97
CA PHE A 434 10.00 -42.26 -17.90
C PHE A 434 9.71 -40.97 -17.17
N ASP A 435 10.34 -39.88 -17.59
CA ASP A 435 9.95 -38.54 -17.13
C ASP A 435 8.68 -38.03 -17.85
N THR A 436 8.24 -36.83 -17.50
CA THR A 436 7.08 -36.18 -18.14
C THR A 436 7.26 -35.90 -19.64
N ALA A 437 8.50 -35.91 -20.16
CA ALA A 437 8.80 -35.76 -21.58
C ALA A 437 8.84 -37.12 -22.32
N ASN A 438 8.47 -38.22 -21.65
CA ASN A 438 8.58 -39.60 -22.15
C ASN A 438 10.02 -40.02 -22.48
N VAL A 439 11.02 -39.39 -21.86
CA VAL A 439 12.41 -39.82 -21.96
C VAL A 439 12.63 -40.97 -20.97
N TRP A 440 13.23 -42.06 -21.44
CA TRP A 440 13.57 -43.22 -20.61
C TRP A 440 14.82 -42.95 -19.78
N HIS A 441 14.76 -43.27 -18.49
CA HIS A 441 15.84 -43.10 -17.51
C HIS A 441 16.33 -44.46 -16.98
N PRO A 442 17.19 -45.17 -17.73
CA PRO A 442 17.64 -46.54 -17.37
C PRO A 442 18.34 -46.61 -16.01
N GLU A 443 18.98 -45.53 -15.57
CA GLU A 443 19.62 -45.43 -14.26
C GLU A 443 18.63 -45.54 -13.09
N LEU A 444 17.36 -45.21 -13.32
CA LEU A 444 16.30 -45.20 -12.30
C LEU A 444 15.52 -46.52 -12.22
N ASP A 445 15.59 -47.39 -13.23
CA ASP A 445 14.85 -48.65 -13.29
C ASP A 445 15.22 -49.60 -12.14
N SER A 446 16.47 -49.51 -11.66
CA SER A 446 16.97 -50.27 -10.51
C SER A 446 16.24 -49.95 -9.19
N LEU A 447 15.51 -48.83 -9.13
CA LEU A 447 14.80 -48.38 -7.95
C LEU A 447 13.33 -48.82 -7.93
N ILE A 448 12.82 -49.44 -8.99
CA ILE A 448 11.45 -49.97 -9.05
C ILE A 448 11.29 -51.08 -8.00
N THR A 449 10.15 -51.07 -7.31
CA THR A 449 9.73 -52.10 -6.36
C THR A 449 8.50 -52.84 -6.88
N TRP A 450 8.41 -54.12 -6.59
CA TRP A 450 7.39 -55.02 -7.14
C TRP A 450 6.59 -55.70 -6.03
N VAL A 451 5.28 -55.72 -6.18
CA VAL A 451 4.36 -56.37 -5.23
C VAL A 451 3.28 -57.13 -5.99
N SER A 452 2.89 -58.32 -5.51
CA SER A 452 1.74 -59.06 -6.01
C SER A 452 0.59 -58.94 -5.00
N SER A 453 -0.62 -58.70 -5.49
CA SER A 453 -1.81 -58.56 -4.65
C SER A 453 -2.31 -59.89 -4.07
N ASN A 454 -1.94 -61.01 -4.70
CA ASN A 454 -2.34 -62.35 -4.27
C ASN A 454 -1.14 -63.30 -4.38
N SER A 455 -0.46 -63.51 -3.26
CA SER A 455 0.68 -64.44 -3.15
C SER A 455 0.26 -65.91 -3.20
N GLN A 456 -1.02 -66.23 -2.98
CA GLN A 456 -1.52 -67.60 -3.11
C GLN A 456 -1.58 -68.04 -4.57
N SER A 457 -1.86 -67.11 -5.49
CA SER A 457 -1.83 -67.39 -6.94
C SER A 457 -0.45 -67.77 -7.46
N GLY A 458 0.62 -67.40 -6.77
CA GLY A 458 1.99 -67.62 -7.20
C GLY A 458 2.97 -66.70 -6.49
N ASN A 459 4.26 -66.95 -6.69
CA ASN A 459 5.33 -66.19 -6.01
C ASN A 459 6.02 -65.23 -6.97
N LEU A 460 6.30 -64.01 -6.50
CA LEU A 460 7.21 -63.07 -7.15
C LEU A 460 8.66 -63.41 -6.78
N GLY A 461 9.56 -63.24 -7.75
CA GLY A 461 11.00 -63.33 -7.56
C GLY A 461 11.54 -62.04 -6.92
N ASN A 462 12.24 -61.22 -7.71
CA ASN A 462 12.83 -59.98 -7.21
C ASN A 462 11.75 -58.97 -6.81
N LEU A 463 11.82 -58.45 -5.58
CA LEU A 463 10.90 -57.41 -5.09
C LEU A 463 11.41 -55.99 -5.38
N LYS A 464 12.63 -55.85 -5.91
CA LYS A 464 13.22 -54.58 -6.32
C LYS A 464 14.17 -54.78 -7.50
N GLY A 465 14.19 -53.81 -8.43
CA GLY A 465 15.04 -53.80 -9.62
C GLY A 465 14.24 -53.64 -10.91
N GLU A 466 14.93 -53.59 -12.04
CA GLU A 466 14.36 -53.35 -13.38
C GLU A 466 13.36 -54.41 -13.85
N SER A 467 13.30 -55.57 -13.19
CA SER A 467 12.40 -56.67 -13.55
C SER A 467 12.09 -57.60 -12.38
N THR A 468 11.00 -58.35 -12.54
CA THR A 468 10.61 -59.43 -11.64
C THR A 468 9.98 -60.60 -12.41
N SER A 469 9.95 -61.78 -11.80
CA SER A 469 9.32 -62.98 -12.37
C SER A 469 8.24 -63.50 -11.44
N PHE A 470 7.12 -63.96 -11.98
CA PHE A 470 6.01 -64.52 -11.24
C PHE A 470 5.78 -65.98 -11.63
N THR A 471 5.90 -66.90 -10.67
CA THR A 471 5.63 -68.33 -10.87
C THR A 471 4.24 -68.67 -10.35
N ALA A 472 3.31 -69.01 -11.24
CA ALA A 472 1.94 -69.36 -10.89
C ALA A 472 1.87 -70.69 -10.16
N ILE A 473 1.12 -70.73 -9.06
CA ILE A 473 0.99 -71.90 -8.18
C ILE A 473 -0.45 -72.38 -8.14
N THR A 474 -1.41 -71.49 -7.86
CA THR A 474 -2.79 -71.90 -7.57
C THR A 474 -3.67 -71.80 -8.82
N PRO A 475 -4.19 -72.91 -9.36
CA PRO A 475 -5.18 -72.92 -10.44
C PRO A 475 -6.41 -72.01 -10.13
N ALA A 476 -7.10 -71.45 -11.15
CA ALA A 476 -8.33 -70.58 -11.11
C ALA A 476 -8.21 -69.42 -10.13
N SER A 477 -7.00 -68.91 -10.02
CA SER A 477 -6.71 -67.74 -9.23
C SER A 477 -6.20 -66.65 -10.15
N HIS A 478 -6.06 -65.44 -9.62
CA HIS A 478 -5.47 -64.34 -10.34
C HIS A 478 -4.71 -63.48 -9.36
N THR A 479 -3.65 -62.84 -9.85
CA THR A 479 -2.87 -61.90 -9.07
C THR A 479 -2.65 -60.64 -9.88
N THR A 480 -2.53 -59.51 -9.20
CA THR A 480 -2.13 -58.25 -9.82
C THR A 480 -0.72 -57.93 -9.38
N ILE A 481 0.20 -57.82 -10.34
CA ILE A 481 1.58 -57.42 -10.09
C ILE A 481 1.67 -55.92 -10.32
N THR A 482 2.17 -55.20 -9.33
CA THR A 482 2.34 -53.74 -9.36
C THR A 482 3.81 -53.39 -9.27
N ALA A 483 4.30 -52.67 -10.26
CA ALA A 483 5.57 -51.96 -10.21
C ALA A 483 5.34 -50.57 -9.62
N SER A 484 6.16 -50.17 -8.65
CA SER A 484 6.12 -48.84 -8.03
C SER A 484 7.51 -48.21 -8.01
N PHE A 485 7.60 -46.96 -8.40
CA PHE A 485 8.80 -46.14 -8.37
C PHE A 485 8.53 -44.89 -7.55
N ALA A 486 9.26 -44.70 -6.46
CA ALA A 486 9.22 -43.47 -5.67
C ALA A 486 10.32 -42.52 -6.17
N ASN A 487 9.97 -41.26 -6.44
CA ASN A 487 10.95 -40.27 -6.90
C ASN A 487 12.05 -40.08 -5.83
N PRO A 488 13.33 -40.29 -6.14
CA PRO A 488 14.43 -40.13 -5.18
C PRO A 488 14.54 -38.72 -4.57
N LYS A 489 14.08 -37.69 -5.29
CA LYS A 489 14.08 -36.29 -4.82
C LYS A 489 12.81 -35.92 -4.06
N ASN A 490 11.69 -36.61 -4.31
CA ASN A 490 10.47 -36.47 -3.52
C ASN A 490 9.76 -37.83 -3.33
N PRO A 491 10.11 -38.61 -2.29
CA PRO A 491 9.60 -39.97 -2.09
C PRO A 491 8.09 -40.08 -1.93
N SER A 492 7.38 -38.98 -1.64
CA SER A 492 5.92 -38.95 -1.55
C SER A 492 5.21 -39.07 -2.90
N LYS A 493 5.92 -38.83 -4.01
CA LYS A 493 5.40 -38.99 -5.38
C LYS A 493 5.82 -40.35 -5.92
N VAL A 494 4.88 -41.29 -5.91
CA VAL A 494 5.07 -42.66 -6.40
C VAL A 494 4.35 -42.84 -7.72
N ALA A 495 5.08 -43.30 -8.73
CA ALA A 495 4.55 -43.74 -10.00
C ALA A 495 4.34 -45.26 -9.95
N SER A 496 3.16 -45.74 -10.34
CA SER A 496 2.89 -47.18 -10.34
C SER A 496 2.20 -47.66 -11.61
N LYS A 497 2.51 -48.89 -12.02
CA LYS A 497 1.84 -49.59 -13.12
C LYS A 497 1.57 -51.03 -12.74
N LEU A 498 0.42 -51.55 -13.15
CA LEU A 498 -0.02 -52.90 -12.81
C LEU A 498 -0.37 -53.73 -14.04
N VAL A 499 -0.25 -55.06 -13.88
CA VAL A 499 -0.74 -56.08 -14.79
C VAL A 499 -1.41 -57.19 -13.98
N THR A 500 -2.55 -57.70 -14.45
CA THR A 500 -3.24 -58.84 -13.80
C THR A 500 -2.97 -60.14 -14.54
N LEU A 501 -2.48 -61.16 -13.83
CA LEU A 501 -2.21 -62.49 -14.36
C LEU A 501 -3.26 -63.50 -13.88
N TYR A 502 -3.94 -64.18 -14.81
CA TYR A 502 -4.93 -65.22 -14.52
C TYR A 502 -4.34 -66.63 -14.65
N VAL A 503 -4.55 -67.46 -13.61
CA VAL A 503 -4.17 -68.89 -13.50
C VAL A 503 -5.46 -69.74 -13.56
N LYS A 504 -5.54 -70.88 -14.28
CA LYS A 504 -6.81 -71.63 -14.60
C LYS A 504 -7.06 -72.88 -13.69
N ALA A 505 -8.28 -73.27 -13.18
CA ALA A 505 -8.56 -74.44 -12.23
C ALA A 505 -9.71 -75.42 -12.57
N GLY A 506 -9.77 -76.53 -11.79
CA GLY A 506 -10.91 -77.45 -11.50
C GLY A 506 -11.61 -77.25 -10.10
N PRO A 507 -12.59 -78.11 -9.66
CA PRO A 507 -13.81 -77.75 -8.85
C PRO A 507 -13.85 -77.97 -7.28
N GLN A 508 -14.94 -77.53 -6.55
CA GLN A 508 -15.05 -76.94 -5.15
C GLN A 508 -15.98 -77.58 -4.03
N LEU A 509 -15.89 -77.14 -2.74
CA LEU A 509 -16.54 -77.60 -1.43
C LEU A 509 -16.94 -76.42 -0.43
N PRO A 510 -17.64 -76.60 0.75
CA PRO A 510 -18.33 -75.50 1.52
C PRO A 510 -17.48 -74.57 2.44
N THR A 511 -18.07 -73.45 2.95
CA THR A 511 -17.39 -72.26 3.54
C THR A 511 -18.03 -71.64 4.81
N TYR A 512 -17.22 -71.13 5.77
CA TYR A 512 -17.62 -70.41 7.03
C TYR A 512 -17.26 -68.89 7.04
N GLU A 513 -17.79 -68.11 8.01
CA GLU A 513 -17.57 -66.66 8.24
C GLU A 513 -17.29 -66.33 9.73
N ILE A 514 -16.34 -65.43 10.04
CA ILE A 514 -16.12 -64.89 11.41
C ILE A 514 -16.72 -63.48 11.53
N ARG A 515 -17.37 -63.16 12.66
CA ARG A 515 -17.95 -61.86 12.99
C ARG A 515 -17.41 -61.28 14.30
N PHE A 516 -17.26 -59.96 14.38
CA PHE A 516 -16.71 -59.27 15.55
C PHE A 516 -17.76 -58.46 16.32
N PHE A 517 -17.64 -58.42 17.65
CA PHE A 517 -18.56 -57.70 18.53
C PHE A 517 -17.81 -56.95 19.64
N LYS A 518 -18.38 -55.84 20.13
CA LYS A 518 -17.90 -55.15 21.35
C LYS A 518 -18.41 -55.82 22.63
N LYS A 519 -19.47 -56.63 22.53
CA LYS A 519 -20.04 -57.42 23.61
C LYS A 519 -20.50 -58.78 23.06
N PRO A 520 -20.17 -59.91 23.72
CA PRO A 520 -20.48 -61.24 23.19
C PRO A 520 -22.00 -61.47 23.11
N GLY A 521 -22.47 -62.06 22.01
CA GLY A 521 -23.88 -62.37 21.78
C GLY A 521 -24.82 -61.17 21.61
N ASP A 522 -24.31 -59.95 21.42
CA ASP A 522 -25.13 -58.75 21.21
C ASP A 522 -24.98 -58.21 19.77
N PRO A 523 -25.93 -58.53 18.86
CA PRO A 523 -25.87 -58.11 17.46
C PRO A 523 -25.83 -56.59 17.26
N SER A 524 -26.27 -55.79 18.23
CA SER A 524 -26.22 -54.32 18.16
C SER A 524 -24.80 -53.75 18.33
N THR A 525 -23.87 -54.59 18.79
CA THR A 525 -22.45 -54.23 19.00
C THR A 525 -21.53 -54.80 17.93
N LEU A 526 -22.08 -55.29 16.82
CA LEU A 526 -21.32 -55.82 15.69
C LEU A 526 -20.33 -54.75 15.18
N ILE A 527 -19.06 -55.11 15.17
CA ILE A 527 -17.99 -54.27 14.62
C ILE A 527 -17.86 -54.61 13.13
N GLY A 528 -18.00 -53.60 12.29
CA GLY A 528 -17.88 -53.72 10.84
C GLY A 528 -16.42 -53.91 10.40
N THR A 529 -16.02 -53.23 9.32
CA THR A 529 -14.64 -53.30 8.81
C THR A 529 -13.67 -52.36 9.54
N SER A 530 -14.18 -51.36 10.28
CA SER A 530 -13.36 -50.42 11.03
C SER A 530 -14.09 -49.85 12.25
N ASP A 531 -13.32 -49.41 13.24
CA ASP A 531 -13.79 -48.72 14.45
C ASP A 531 -12.75 -47.69 14.91
N THR A 532 -13.17 -46.67 15.67
CA THR A 532 -12.27 -45.58 16.12
C THR A 532 -11.99 -45.66 17.61
N MET A 533 -10.74 -45.44 18.01
CA MET A 533 -10.36 -45.39 19.42
C MET A 533 -9.25 -44.38 19.70
N GLU A 534 -9.23 -43.85 20.91
CA GLU A 534 -8.18 -42.92 21.36
C GLU A 534 -6.90 -43.66 21.78
N ILE A 535 -5.75 -43.05 21.53
CA ILE A 535 -4.47 -43.53 22.03
C ILE A 535 -4.48 -43.70 23.56
N GLY A 536 -3.87 -44.79 24.06
CA GLY A 536 -3.78 -45.07 25.50
C GLY A 536 -5.01 -45.75 26.13
N LYS A 537 -6.12 -45.91 25.41
CA LYS A 537 -7.29 -46.69 25.87
C LYS A 537 -7.20 -48.17 25.47
N SER A 538 -7.92 -49.03 26.19
CA SER A 538 -8.02 -50.47 25.94
C SER A 538 -9.45 -50.87 25.54
N TYR A 539 -9.59 -51.66 24.47
CA TYR A 539 -10.88 -52.09 23.92
C TYR A 539 -10.92 -53.61 23.81
N SER A 540 -11.95 -54.25 24.38
CA SER A 540 -12.18 -55.69 24.24
C SER A 540 -12.95 -56.00 22.95
N ILE A 541 -12.49 -57.01 22.22
CA ILE A 541 -13.02 -57.45 20.93
C ILE A 541 -13.39 -58.94 21.07
N TYR A 542 -14.61 -59.28 20.68
CA TYR A 542 -15.14 -60.64 20.70
C TYR A 542 -15.32 -61.15 19.27
N ALA A 543 -15.04 -62.43 19.01
CA ALA A 543 -15.23 -63.06 17.70
C ALA A 543 -16.10 -64.32 17.79
N GLU A 544 -17.00 -64.50 16.83
CA GLU A 544 -17.92 -65.63 16.74
C GLU A 544 -17.98 -66.18 15.29
N VAL A 545 -18.16 -67.49 15.13
CA VAL A 545 -18.10 -68.21 13.85
C VAL A 545 -19.49 -68.62 13.34
N TYR A 546 -19.79 -68.32 12.08
CA TYR A 546 -21.06 -68.63 11.42
C TYR A 546 -20.84 -69.43 10.13
N ASP A 547 -21.79 -70.27 9.73
CA ASP A 547 -21.76 -70.95 8.42
C ASP A 547 -22.40 -70.11 7.29
N ASP A 548 -22.39 -70.64 6.07
CA ASP A 548 -22.98 -70.04 4.86
C ASP A 548 -24.50 -69.80 4.94
N LYS A 549 -25.17 -70.38 5.95
CA LYS A 549 -26.59 -70.19 6.26
C LYS A 549 -26.80 -69.27 7.46
N GLY A 550 -25.72 -68.76 8.05
CA GLY A 550 -25.75 -67.82 9.16
C GLY A 550 -26.05 -68.46 10.52
N VAL A 551 -25.81 -69.76 10.69
CA VAL A 551 -25.91 -70.45 12.00
C VAL A 551 -24.61 -70.24 12.78
N HIS A 552 -24.70 -69.83 14.05
CA HIS A 552 -23.56 -69.69 14.96
C HIS A 552 -23.06 -71.07 15.40
N HIS A 553 -21.74 -71.28 15.40
CA HIS A 553 -21.06 -72.52 15.79
C HIS A 553 -20.10 -72.24 16.96
N PRO A 554 -20.61 -72.16 18.21
CA PRO A 554 -19.82 -71.77 19.39
C PRO A 554 -18.65 -72.69 19.72
N GLU A 555 -18.72 -73.96 19.30
CA GLU A 555 -17.63 -74.92 19.44
C GLU A 555 -16.38 -74.50 18.67
N LEU A 556 -16.55 -73.73 17.59
CA LEU A 556 -15.45 -73.22 16.76
C LEU A 556 -14.86 -71.91 17.31
N ASP A 557 -15.62 -71.14 18.11
CA ASP A 557 -15.16 -69.86 18.67
C ASP A 557 -13.92 -70.03 19.57
N SER A 558 -13.85 -71.14 20.30
CA SER A 558 -12.71 -71.46 21.18
C SER A 558 -11.41 -71.73 20.42
N LEU A 559 -11.51 -72.04 19.12
CA LEU A 559 -10.39 -72.34 18.24
C LEU A 559 -9.80 -71.10 17.55
N ILE A 560 -10.42 -69.93 17.75
CA ILE A 560 -9.97 -68.67 17.17
C ILE A 560 -8.58 -68.30 17.71
N THR A 561 -7.71 -67.86 16.82
CA THR A 561 -6.44 -67.23 17.16
C THR A 561 -6.43 -65.79 16.66
N TRP A 562 -5.76 -64.91 17.41
CA TRP A 562 -5.70 -63.48 17.12
C TRP A 562 -4.31 -63.09 16.66
N ASP A 563 -4.24 -62.30 15.61
CA ASP A 563 -3.03 -61.68 15.11
C ASP A 563 -3.19 -60.15 15.01
N LEU A 564 -2.07 -59.45 15.15
CA LEU A 564 -1.99 -58.00 15.03
C LEU A 564 -0.88 -57.67 14.03
N THR A 565 -1.28 -57.26 12.82
CA THR A 565 -0.34 -57.01 11.72
C THR A 565 0.49 -55.73 11.90
N SER A 566 0.10 -54.83 12.80
CA SER A 566 0.83 -53.59 13.10
C SER A 566 1.18 -53.52 14.58
N VAL A 567 2.15 -54.32 15.03
CA VAL A 567 2.58 -54.40 16.44
C VAL A 567 3.13 -53.09 17.02
N SER A 568 3.50 -52.12 16.18
CA SER A 568 3.86 -50.77 16.64
C SER A 568 2.64 -49.95 17.10
N ALA A 569 1.45 -50.27 16.57
CA ALA A 569 0.21 -49.57 16.86
C ALA A 569 -0.36 -49.91 18.25
N GLY A 570 -0.03 -51.06 18.83
CA GLY A 570 -0.55 -51.47 20.14
C GLY A 570 -0.21 -52.91 20.53
N THR A 571 -0.87 -53.42 21.56
CA THR A 571 -0.69 -54.82 22.04
C THR A 571 -2.02 -55.49 22.34
N LEU A 572 -2.09 -56.81 22.10
CA LEU A 572 -3.20 -57.69 22.47
C LEU A 572 -2.93 -58.38 23.81
N THR A 573 -3.97 -58.56 24.63
CA THR A 573 -3.87 -59.27 25.93
C THR A 573 -3.95 -60.79 25.81
N SER A 574 -4.65 -61.32 24.79
CA SER A 574 -4.74 -62.76 24.49
C SER A 574 -4.60 -63.01 23.00
N THR A 575 -3.94 -64.10 22.62
CA THR A 575 -3.76 -64.51 21.21
C THR A 575 -4.58 -65.75 20.83
N LYS A 576 -5.38 -66.30 21.76
CA LYS A 576 -6.24 -67.47 21.54
C LYS A 576 -7.58 -67.34 22.25
N GLY A 577 -8.60 -68.00 21.71
CA GLY A 577 -9.98 -67.99 22.19
C GLY A 577 -10.79 -66.87 21.55
N ASN A 578 -12.06 -66.77 21.94
CA ASN A 578 -13.04 -65.91 21.28
C ASN A 578 -13.01 -64.44 21.72
N THR A 579 -12.05 -64.03 22.55
CA THR A 579 -11.90 -62.62 22.96
C THR A 579 -10.44 -62.20 23.09
N THR A 580 -10.18 -60.92 22.82
CA THR A 580 -8.90 -60.27 23.08
C THR A 580 -9.12 -58.81 23.45
N THR A 581 -8.16 -58.16 24.11
CA THR A 581 -8.21 -56.71 24.38
C THR A 581 -7.02 -56.03 23.71
N PHE A 582 -7.29 -55.02 22.89
CA PHE A 582 -6.28 -54.21 22.22
C PHE A 582 -6.04 -52.91 22.98
N THR A 583 -4.78 -52.58 23.25
CA THR A 583 -4.33 -51.31 23.85
C THR A 583 -3.47 -50.54 22.86
N ALA A 584 -3.91 -49.35 22.47
CA ALA A 584 -3.22 -48.48 21.51
C ALA A 584 -1.93 -47.86 22.10
N LYS A 585 -0.84 -47.87 21.33
CA LYS A 585 0.49 -47.34 21.72
C LYS A 585 1.05 -46.27 20.78
N GLN A 586 0.46 -46.08 19.60
CA GLN A 586 0.91 -45.13 18.59
C GLN A 586 -0.30 -44.45 17.93
N GLN A 587 -0.22 -43.12 17.72
CA GLN A 587 -1.29 -42.31 17.13
C GLN A 587 -1.19 -42.24 15.61
N ASP A 588 -2.27 -41.81 14.95
CA ASP A 588 -2.37 -41.58 13.50
C ASP A 588 -2.00 -42.83 12.66
N VAL A 589 -2.15 -44.00 13.27
CA VAL A 589 -1.95 -45.31 12.64
C VAL A 589 -3.22 -46.13 12.75
N THR A 590 -3.41 -47.03 11.79
CA THR A 590 -4.49 -48.00 11.82
C THR A 590 -3.92 -49.34 12.29
N ALA A 591 -4.47 -49.90 13.38
CA ALA A 591 -4.14 -51.24 13.84
C ALA A 591 -5.12 -52.23 13.23
N ILE A 592 -4.63 -53.24 12.51
CA ILE A 592 -5.50 -54.28 11.96
C ILE A 592 -5.42 -55.52 12.86
N VAL A 593 -6.51 -55.78 13.58
CA VAL A 593 -6.69 -56.97 14.42
C VAL A 593 -7.38 -58.03 13.58
N THR A 594 -6.75 -59.20 13.43
CA THR A 594 -7.26 -60.30 12.62
C THR A 594 -7.56 -61.50 13.50
N ALA A 595 -8.76 -62.06 13.36
CA ALA A 595 -9.10 -63.38 13.89
C ALA A 595 -8.94 -64.42 12.79
N HIS A 596 -8.35 -65.54 13.15
CA HIS A 596 -8.14 -66.68 12.28
C HIS A 596 -8.88 -67.88 12.87
N LEU A 597 -9.58 -68.62 12.01
CA LEU A 597 -10.15 -69.93 12.29
C LEU A 597 -9.66 -70.89 11.21
N THR A 598 -8.92 -71.93 11.59
CA THR A 598 -8.64 -73.04 10.69
C THR A 598 -9.79 -74.04 10.77
N ASP A 599 -10.32 -74.45 9.61
CA ASP A 599 -11.37 -75.46 9.55
C ASP A 599 -10.87 -76.76 10.19
N PRO A 600 -11.55 -77.29 11.22
CA PRO A 600 -11.09 -78.49 11.92
C PRO A 600 -11.18 -79.76 11.07
N VAL A 601 -11.96 -79.76 9.99
CA VAL A 601 -12.16 -80.89 9.07
C VAL A 601 -11.25 -80.78 7.84
N ASN A 602 -11.08 -79.57 7.30
CA ASN A 602 -10.12 -79.31 6.22
C ASN A 602 -9.05 -78.33 6.69
N ILE A 603 -8.00 -78.85 7.33
CA ILE A 603 -6.94 -78.05 7.97
C ILE A 603 -6.20 -77.08 7.01
N ASN A 604 -6.38 -77.23 5.70
CA ASN A 604 -5.82 -76.34 4.68
C ASN A 604 -6.74 -75.15 4.35
N VAL A 605 -7.96 -75.12 4.89
CA VAL A 605 -8.92 -74.04 4.74
C VAL A 605 -8.93 -73.24 6.03
N SER A 606 -8.70 -71.94 5.91
CA SER A 606 -8.78 -71.01 7.04
C SER A 606 -9.64 -69.83 6.68
N TYR A 607 -10.43 -69.40 7.66
CA TYR A 607 -11.28 -68.23 7.58
C TYR A 607 -10.63 -67.15 8.40
N THR A 608 -10.62 -65.95 7.83
CA THR A 608 -10.04 -64.79 8.51
C THR A 608 -11.01 -63.63 8.44
N LYS A 609 -11.06 -62.86 9.52
CA LYS A 609 -11.74 -61.59 9.54
C LYS A 609 -10.84 -60.59 10.21
N SER A 610 -10.77 -59.40 9.64
CA SER A 610 -9.98 -58.30 10.15
C SER A 610 -10.84 -57.09 10.44
N VAL A 611 -10.49 -56.37 11.50
CA VAL A 611 -11.04 -55.06 11.83
C VAL A 611 -9.91 -54.04 11.89
N SER A 612 -10.11 -52.92 11.22
CA SER A 612 -9.20 -51.78 11.25
C SER A 612 -9.58 -50.84 12.40
N LEU A 613 -8.75 -50.78 13.44
CA LEU A 613 -8.89 -49.82 14.53
C LEU A 613 -8.11 -48.54 14.18
N ILE A 614 -8.83 -47.45 13.93
CA ILE A 614 -8.25 -46.14 13.62
C ILE A 614 -7.92 -45.45 14.95
N ILE A 615 -6.62 -45.30 15.23
CA ILE A 615 -6.16 -44.69 16.47
C ILE A 615 -6.06 -43.17 16.27
N VAL A 616 -6.96 -42.44 16.93
CA VAL A 616 -6.98 -40.98 16.89
C VAL A 616 -6.20 -40.38 18.07
N PRO A 617 -5.60 -39.18 17.92
CA PRO A 617 -4.97 -38.47 19.02
C PRO A 617 -5.93 -38.23 20.17
N ALA A 618 -5.40 -38.08 21.38
CA ALA A 618 -6.20 -37.72 22.54
C ALA A 618 -6.91 -36.37 22.30
N ALA A 619 -8.18 -36.26 22.69
CA ALA A 619 -9.02 -35.09 22.46
C ALA A 619 -8.34 -33.75 22.85
N GLN A 620 -8.29 -32.78 21.95
CA GLN A 620 -7.57 -31.51 22.19
C GLN A 620 -8.21 -30.71 23.34
N TYR A 621 -7.40 -30.06 24.17
CA TYR A 621 -7.92 -29.08 25.14
C TYR A 621 -8.19 -27.73 24.48
N LYS A 622 -9.07 -26.93 25.09
CA LYS A 622 -9.36 -25.55 24.66
C LYS A 622 -8.93 -24.57 25.74
N ILE A 623 -8.17 -23.55 25.37
CA ILE A 623 -7.91 -22.40 26.22
C ILE A 623 -9.05 -21.39 26.04
N LYS A 624 -9.49 -20.76 27.11
CA LYS A 624 -10.29 -19.53 27.06
C LYS A 624 -9.66 -18.48 27.96
N ILE A 625 -9.77 -17.22 27.56
CA ILE A 625 -9.13 -16.09 28.23
C ILE A 625 -10.20 -15.20 28.86
N TYR A 626 -9.95 -14.68 30.06
CA TYR A 626 -10.90 -13.93 30.89
C TYR A 626 -10.24 -12.68 31.48
N ARG A 627 -11.06 -11.65 31.73
CA ARG A 627 -10.61 -10.38 32.33
C ARG A 627 -10.67 -10.38 33.85
N GLU A 628 -11.53 -11.21 34.42
CA GLU A 628 -11.76 -11.30 35.86
C GLU A 628 -11.13 -12.57 36.45
N PRO A 629 -10.59 -12.51 37.68
CA PRO A 629 -10.18 -13.70 38.40
C PRO A 629 -11.40 -14.49 38.89
N GLY A 630 -11.31 -15.82 38.91
CA GLY A 630 -12.34 -16.63 39.57
C GLY A 630 -12.55 -17.99 38.91
N ASP A 631 -13.71 -18.58 39.20
CA ASP A 631 -14.17 -19.80 38.54
C ASP A 631 -14.74 -19.44 37.16
N PRO A 632 -14.14 -19.93 36.06
CA PRO A 632 -14.51 -19.53 34.70
C PRO A 632 -15.90 -20.02 34.28
N THR A 633 -16.54 -20.91 35.04
CA THR A 633 -17.95 -21.30 34.81
C THR A 633 -18.94 -20.17 35.10
N ASN A 634 -18.53 -19.16 35.89
CA ASN A 634 -19.33 -17.98 36.23
C ASN A 634 -18.88 -16.71 35.49
N LEU A 635 -17.88 -16.81 34.62
CA LEU A 635 -17.26 -15.68 33.93
C LEU A 635 -17.53 -15.72 32.43
N THR A 636 -17.46 -14.55 31.81
CA THR A 636 -17.56 -14.42 30.35
C THR A 636 -16.15 -14.29 29.75
N PRO A 637 -15.78 -15.12 28.75
CA PRO A 637 -14.50 -14.99 28.07
C PRO A 637 -14.34 -13.64 27.38
N ILE A 638 -13.11 -13.16 27.29
CA ILE A 638 -12.76 -12.05 26.40
C ILE A 638 -13.00 -12.51 24.95
N GLY A 639 -13.52 -11.61 24.12
CA GLY A 639 -13.60 -11.85 22.68
C GLY A 639 -12.23 -11.82 22.01
N ASN A 640 -12.21 -11.62 20.69
CA ASN A 640 -10.97 -11.70 19.91
C ASN A 640 -10.03 -10.49 20.11
N SER A 641 -10.47 -9.44 20.79
CA SER A 641 -9.67 -8.23 20.99
C SER A 641 -9.85 -7.58 22.36
N LEU A 642 -8.85 -6.79 22.76
CA LEU A 642 -8.78 -6.06 24.01
C LEU A 642 -8.14 -4.69 23.80
N THR A 643 -8.83 -3.62 24.21
CA THR A 643 -8.29 -2.25 24.19
C THR A 643 -7.66 -1.90 25.52
N ILE A 644 -6.45 -1.35 25.49
CA ILE A 644 -5.65 -0.97 26.67
C ILE A 644 -5.15 0.47 26.47
N LYS A 645 -5.24 1.33 27.49
CA LYS A 645 -4.60 2.66 27.42
C LYS A 645 -3.11 2.54 27.71
N ALA A 646 -2.29 3.32 27.01
CA ALA A 646 -0.87 3.40 27.28
C ALA A 646 -0.59 3.77 28.74
N GLY A 647 0.24 2.98 29.43
CA GLY A 647 0.53 3.10 30.85
C GLY A 647 -0.40 2.35 31.80
N ASP A 648 -1.54 1.85 31.32
CA ASP A 648 -2.39 0.97 32.13
C ASP A 648 -1.82 -0.46 32.14
N SER A 649 -2.01 -1.14 33.27
CA SER A 649 -1.73 -2.57 33.39
C SER A 649 -3.03 -3.36 33.37
N VAL A 650 -3.14 -4.34 32.47
CA VAL A 650 -4.31 -5.21 32.39
C VAL A 650 -3.90 -6.65 32.64
N THR A 651 -4.38 -7.23 33.73
CA THR A 651 -4.22 -8.65 34.02
C THR A 651 -5.34 -9.46 33.38
N ILE A 652 -4.96 -10.52 32.68
CA ILE A 652 -5.88 -11.50 32.10
C ILE A 652 -5.58 -12.90 32.63
N TYR A 653 -6.56 -13.79 32.52
CA TYR A 653 -6.54 -15.14 33.07
C TYR A 653 -6.85 -16.15 31.97
N GLY A 654 -6.03 -17.18 31.83
CA GLY A 654 -6.23 -18.30 30.91
C GLY A 654 -6.69 -19.53 31.68
N HIS A 655 -7.72 -20.20 31.16
CA HIS A 655 -8.25 -21.44 31.73
C HIS A 655 -8.39 -22.52 30.67
N LEU A 656 -7.99 -23.75 31.01
CA LEU A 656 -8.06 -24.92 30.15
C LEU A 656 -9.37 -25.69 30.32
N PHE A 657 -9.90 -26.19 29.22
CA PHE A 657 -11.10 -27.01 29.19
C PHE A 657 -10.86 -28.29 28.38
N ASP A 658 -11.50 -29.38 28.78
CA ASP A 658 -11.65 -30.55 27.91
C ASP A 658 -12.71 -30.30 26.81
N MET A 659 -12.91 -31.29 25.95
CA MET A 659 -13.86 -31.19 24.83
C MET A 659 -15.34 -31.17 25.27
N ASP A 660 -15.63 -31.66 26.48
CA ASP A 660 -16.96 -31.62 27.08
C ASP A 660 -17.22 -30.28 27.80
N GLY A 661 -16.21 -29.42 27.88
CA GLY A 661 -16.29 -28.09 28.49
C GLY A 661 -16.05 -28.11 30.00
N ASN A 662 -15.49 -29.18 30.56
CA ASN A 662 -15.10 -29.21 31.97
C ASN A 662 -13.79 -28.46 32.17
N TRP A 663 -13.73 -27.65 33.23
CA TRP A 663 -12.55 -26.86 33.58
C TRP A 663 -11.45 -27.72 34.21
N LEU A 664 -10.24 -27.66 33.66
CA LEU A 664 -9.06 -28.42 34.07
C LEU A 664 -8.12 -27.59 34.95
N LYS A 665 -8.61 -27.15 36.12
CA LYS A 665 -7.95 -26.20 37.02
C LYS A 665 -6.48 -26.49 37.34
N GLU A 666 -6.09 -27.76 37.47
CA GLU A 666 -4.72 -28.16 37.83
C GLU A 666 -3.71 -27.90 36.70
N LEU A 667 -4.18 -27.73 35.46
CA LEU A 667 -3.33 -27.54 34.28
C LEU A 667 -3.11 -26.06 33.91
N ASP A 668 -3.93 -25.15 34.44
CA ASP A 668 -3.86 -23.71 34.11
C ASP A 668 -2.49 -23.09 34.41
N SER A 669 -1.75 -23.61 35.40
CA SER A 669 -0.41 -23.12 35.76
C SER A 669 0.65 -23.39 34.69
N GLN A 670 0.35 -24.23 33.70
CA GLN A 670 1.27 -24.58 32.62
C GLN A 670 1.04 -23.76 31.33
N ILE A 671 0.01 -22.90 31.29
CA ILE A 671 -0.26 -22.01 30.17
C ILE A 671 0.93 -21.06 29.98
N ARG A 672 1.38 -20.90 28.75
CA ARG A 672 2.48 -20.02 28.34
C ARG A 672 1.93 -18.85 27.54
N TRP A 673 2.42 -17.65 27.83
CA TRP A 673 1.99 -16.41 27.21
C TRP A 673 3.12 -15.86 26.35
N LYS A 674 2.79 -15.39 25.14
CA LYS A 674 3.75 -14.81 24.19
C LYS A 674 3.13 -13.68 23.37
N LEU A 675 3.90 -12.62 23.13
CA LEU A 675 3.58 -11.59 22.12
C LEU A 675 4.22 -11.96 20.77
N ILE A 676 3.53 -11.67 19.66
CA ILE A 676 3.98 -12.06 18.31
C ILE A 676 4.58 -10.90 17.53
N ASP A 677 4.02 -9.69 17.63
CA ASP A 677 4.41 -8.56 16.77
C ASP A 677 5.63 -7.78 17.32
N GLU A 678 6.14 -8.19 18.51
CA GLU A 678 7.36 -7.73 19.18
C GLU A 678 7.55 -6.19 19.17
N LYS A 679 6.46 -5.44 19.37
CA LYS A 679 6.58 -3.99 19.55
C LYS A 679 7.44 -3.67 20.77
N PRO A 680 8.37 -2.70 20.68
CA PRO A 680 9.48 -2.57 21.62
C PRO A 680 9.09 -2.22 23.07
N THR A 681 7.83 -1.85 23.36
CA THR A 681 7.40 -1.44 24.71
C THR A 681 6.24 -2.23 25.30
N THR A 682 5.63 -3.16 24.56
CA THR A 682 4.58 -4.04 25.10
C THR A 682 5.24 -5.20 25.84
N THR A 683 4.85 -5.39 27.10
CA THR A 683 5.40 -6.43 27.97
C THR A 683 4.29 -7.26 28.57
N ILE A 684 4.61 -8.53 28.83
CA ILE A 684 3.75 -9.45 29.56
C ILE A 684 4.50 -10.08 30.72
N THR A 685 3.89 -10.14 31.90
CA THR A 685 4.52 -10.79 33.07
C THR A 685 3.47 -11.38 34.01
N PRO A 686 3.63 -12.65 34.45
CA PRO A 686 4.63 -13.63 34.00
C PRO A 686 4.30 -14.21 32.61
N THR A 687 5.28 -14.82 31.93
CA THR A 687 5.10 -15.52 30.64
C THR A 687 4.62 -16.97 30.78
N THR A 688 4.37 -17.43 32.00
CA THR A 688 3.82 -18.76 32.28
C THR A 688 2.95 -18.70 33.53
N GLY A 689 1.86 -19.45 33.53
CA GLY A 689 0.90 -19.53 34.64
C GLY A 689 -0.52 -19.16 34.23
N VAL A 690 -1.43 -19.26 35.21
CA VAL A 690 -2.88 -19.00 35.04
C VAL A 690 -3.18 -17.59 34.54
N LYS A 691 -2.28 -16.63 34.75
CA LYS A 691 -2.49 -15.23 34.43
C LYS A 691 -1.24 -14.57 33.90
N THR A 692 -1.44 -13.52 33.11
CA THR A 692 -0.38 -12.59 32.71
C THR A 692 -0.89 -11.16 32.78
N THR A 693 0.01 -10.22 33.06
CA THR A 693 -0.29 -8.79 33.06
C THR A 693 0.36 -8.14 31.87
N ILE A 694 -0.45 -7.46 31.06
CA ILE A 694 -0.05 -6.72 29.88
C ILE A 694 0.21 -5.28 30.29
N PHE A 695 1.34 -4.72 29.86
CA PHE A 695 1.68 -3.31 30.04
C PHE A 695 2.38 -2.80 28.78
N GLY A 696 1.95 -1.66 28.26
CA GLY A 696 2.56 -1.02 27.09
C GLY A 696 2.45 0.49 27.16
N THR A 697 3.40 1.19 26.55
CA THR A 697 3.49 2.67 26.60
C THR A 697 3.39 3.33 25.22
N ILE A 698 3.50 2.58 24.13
CA ILE A 698 3.39 3.10 22.76
C ILE A 698 2.08 2.58 22.14
N MET A 699 1.29 3.48 21.55
CA MET A 699 0.03 3.11 20.92
C MET A 699 0.19 2.25 19.66
N GLY A 700 -0.86 1.49 19.35
CA GLY A 700 -1.00 0.62 18.18
C GLY A 700 -1.28 -0.84 18.56
N ASP A 701 -1.27 -1.69 17.55
CA ASP A 701 -1.72 -3.08 17.69
C ASP A 701 -0.57 -4.07 18.01
N ASP A 702 -0.88 -5.13 18.77
CA ASP A 702 -0.02 -6.29 19.05
C ASP A 702 -0.89 -7.55 19.19
N THR A 703 -0.29 -8.74 19.20
CA THR A 703 -1.00 -10.02 19.26
C THR A 703 -0.49 -10.86 20.43
N LEU A 704 -1.38 -11.16 21.37
CA LEU A 704 -1.09 -12.02 22.51
C LEU A 704 -1.60 -13.44 22.25
N VAL A 705 -0.71 -14.42 22.46
CA VAL A 705 -1.00 -15.84 22.32
C VAL A 705 -0.86 -16.53 23.67
N ALA A 706 -1.91 -17.23 24.09
CA ALA A 706 -1.86 -18.23 25.15
C ALA A 706 -1.68 -19.61 24.52
N ASN A 707 -0.66 -20.34 24.94
CA ASN A 707 -0.34 -21.68 24.45
C ASN A 707 -0.30 -22.68 25.61
N PHE A 708 -0.78 -23.89 25.37
CA PHE A 708 -0.61 -25.03 26.26
C PHE A 708 -0.21 -26.27 25.47
N THR A 709 0.75 -27.01 26.01
CA THR A 709 1.16 -28.33 25.49
C THR A 709 1.12 -29.32 26.64
N ASP A 710 0.39 -30.43 26.47
CA ASP A 710 0.27 -31.47 27.48
C ASP A 710 1.61 -32.19 27.65
N THR A 711 2.19 -32.09 28.85
CA THR A 711 3.51 -32.68 29.15
C THR A 711 3.42 -34.16 29.55
N ILE A 712 2.22 -34.63 29.92
CA ILE A 712 1.92 -36.00 30.32
C ILE A 712 1.48 -36.79 29.09
N GLU A 713 0.42 -36.32 28.42
CA GLU A 713 -0.08 -36.92 27.18
C GLU A 713 0.50 -36.20 25.96
N LYS A 714 1.78 -36.49 25.65
CA LYS A 714 2.54 -35.84 24.58
C LYS A 714 1.94 -36.01 23.18
N SER A 715 1.00 -36.93 23.03
CA SER A 715 0.24 -37.17 21.79
C SER A 715 -0.86 -36.12 21.56
N ARG A 716 -1.30 -35.43 22.62
CA ARG A 716 -2.34 -34.41 22.54
C ARG A 716 -1.82 -33.17 21.81
N LEU A 717 -2.58 -32.72 20.81
CA LEU A 717 -2.25 -31.51 20.08
C LEU A 717 -2.22 -30.27 21.01
N PRO A 718 -1.28 -29.33 20.82
CA PRO A 718 -1.23 -28.10 21.59
C PRO A 718 -2.53 -27.28 21.45
N SER A 719 -2.91 -26.58 22.51
CA SER A 719 -4.00 -25.61 22.49
C SER A 719 -3.44 -24.20 22.36
N ASN A 720 -4.05 -23.37 21.51
CA ASN A 720 -3.69 -21.97 21.34
C ASN A 720 -4.94 -21.11 21.38
N GLU A 721 -4.86 -19.95 22.02
CA GLU A 721 -5.89 -18.91 21.96
C GLU A 721 -5.21 -17.55 21.75
N THR A 722 -5.83 -16.70 20.93
CA THR A 722 -5.23 -15.44 20.47
C THR A 722 -6.12 -14.26 20.81
N VAL A 723 -5.52 -13.18 21.31
CA VAL A 723 -6.20 -11.90 21.58
C VAL A 723 -5.43 -10.78 20.87
N PHE A 724 -6.13 -10.02 20.04
CA PHE A 724 -5.62 -8.79 19.43
C PHE A 724 -5.64 -7.66 20.46
N LEU A 725 -4.47 -7.10 20.75
CA LEU A 725 -4.30 -6.00 21.68
C LEU A 725 -4.32 -4.68 20.89
N HIS A 726 -5.22 -3.78 21.25
CA HIS A 726 -5.28 -2.42 20.72
C HIS A 726 -4.83 -1.44 21.80
N ILE A 727 -3.55 -1.03 21.78
CA ILE A 727 -3.03 -0.04 22.72
C ILE A 727 -3.40 1.34 22.19
N ILE A 728 -4.20 2.11 22.93
CA ILE A 728 -4.57 3.48 22.58
C ILE A 728 -3.79 4.48 23.44
N ALA A 729 -3.76 5.74 23.02
CA ALA A 729 -3.14 6.80 23.81
C ALA A 729 -3.74 6.88 25.23
N GLY A 730 -2.90 7.17 26.21
CA GLY A 730 -3.24 7.32 27.61
C GLY A 730 -3.96 8.63 27.91
N ASP A 731 -3.98 9.01 29.18
CA ASP A 731 -4.64 10.25 29.59
C ASP A 731 -3.83 11.49 29.15
N PRO A 732 -4.50 12.60 28.75
CA PRO A 732 -3.84 13.85 28.38
C PRO A 732 -2.82 14.32 29.40
N TYR A 733 -1.62 14.65 28.94
CA TYR A 733 -0.50 15.05 29.79
C TYR A 733 0.14 16.37 29.37
N ARG A 734 0.38 16.56 28.07
CA ARG A 734 0.96 17.79 27.53
C ARG A 734 0.33 18.25 26.23
N ILE A 735 0.56 19.51 25.91
CA ILE A 735 0.37 20.05 24.57
C ILE A 735 1.68 19.90 23.79
N ASP A 736 1.55 19.84 22.47
CA ASP A 736 2.63 19.79 21.50
C ASP A 736 2.22 20.71 20.34
N ILE A 737 3.09 21.62 19.93
CA ILE A 737 2.87 22.53 18.81
C ILE A 737 3.51 21.90 17.59
N GLN A 738 2.76 21.86 16.49
CA GLN A 738 3.25 21.35 15.21
C GLN A 738 2.89 22.29 14.06
N ARG A 739 3.57 22.13 12.92
CA ARG A 739 3.35 22.96 11.72
C ARG A 739 2.19 22.47 10.84
N ASP A 740 1.89 21.19 10.89
CA ASP A 740 0.98 20.55 9.95
C ASP A 740 -0.45 20.44 10.51
N SER A 741 -1.44 20.53 9.62
CA SER A 741 -2.87 20.38 9.98
C SER A 741 -3.27 18.94 10.29
N LEU A 742 -2.40 17.98 9.98
CA LEU A 742 -2.54 16.56 10.26
C LEU A 742 -1.46 16.14 11.26
N ILE A 743 -1.78 15.21 12.15
CA ILE A 743 -0.81 14.62 13.09
C ILE A 743 0.01 13.59 12.32
N THR A 744 1.22 13.99 11.92
CA THR A 744 2.14 13.15 11.15
C THR A 744 2.97 12.23 12.05
N ILE A 745 3.21 12.62 13.29
CA ILE A 745 3.96 11.86 14.30
C ILE A 745 3.00 11.37 15.39
N GLN A 746 2.48 10.15 15.21
CA GLN A 746 1.51 9.53 16.12
C GLN A 746 2.13 9.08 17.45
N THR A 747 3.44 8.79 17.47
CA THR A 747 4.17 8.30 18.64
C THR A 747 5.55 8.95 18.70
N GLY A 748 5.95 9.42 19.88
CA GLY A 748 7.19 10.15 20.08
C GLY A 748 7.01 11.67 19.97
N ASP A 749 8.04 12.39 20.35
CA ASP A 749 8.03 13.86 20.37
C ASP A 749 8.13 14.46 18.96
N ASP A 750 7.42 15.56 18.69
CA ASP A 750 7.59 16.31 17.45
C ASP A 750 8.80 17.26 17.60
N PRO A 751 9.84 17.19 16.75
CA PRO A 751 11.00 18.09 16.84
C PRO A 751 10.72 19.54 16.41
N PHE A 752 9.46 19.98 16.35
CA PHE A 752 9.08 21.31 15.90
C PHE A 752 9.27 22.38 16.98
N GLU A 753 10.53 22.72 17.24
CA GLU A 753 10.91 23.62 18.34
C GLU A 753 11.09 25.09 17.92
N GLU A 754 11.31 25.33 16.62
CA GLU A 754 11.61 26.67 16.08
C GLU A 754 10.78 26.96 14.83
N LEU A 755 10.22 28.15 14.72
CA LEU A 755 9.58 28.70 13.53
C LEU A 755 10.45 29.84 12.96
N LEU A 756 10.80 29.73 11.68
CA LEU A 756 11.72 30.66 11.03
C LEU A 756 10.98 31.56 10.04
N PHE A 757 10.98 32.87 10.30
CA PHE A 757 10.47 33.86 9.35
C PHE A 757 11.60 34.40 8.49
N THR A 758 11.56 34.09 7.19
CA THR A 758 12.40 34.78 6.22
C THR A 758 11.95 36.22 6.03
N ILE A 759 12.69 36.98 5.22
CA ILE A 759 12.29 38.37 4.91
C ILE A 759 10.94 38.46 4.21
N ASN A 760 10.62 37.50 3.34
CA ASN A 760 9.38 37.48 2.57
C ASN A 760 8.23 36.77 3.30
N ASP A 761 8.53 35.97 4.32
CA ASP A 761 7.50 35.28 5.07
C ASP A 761 6.71 36.27 5.93
N ARG A 762 5.38 36.21 5.84
CA ARG A 762 4.47 37.08 6.59
C ARG A 762 3.80 36.38 7.76
N SER A 763 3.39 35.12 7.57
CA SER A 763 2.76 34.33 8.63
C SER A 763 2.91 32.82 8.39
N PHE A 764 2.71 32.02 9.43
CA PHE A 764 2.63 30.56 9.34
C PHE A 764 1.53 30.03 10.26
N PRO A 765 0.67 29.10 9.80
CA PRO A 765 -0.23 28.38 10.69
C PRO A 765 0.55 27.36 11.54
N VAL A 766 0.13 27.22 12.79
CA VAL A 766 0.59 26.18 13.72
C VAL A 766 -0.61 25.55 14.43
N TYR A 767 -0.45 24.32 14.89
CA TYR A 767 -1.54 23.49 15.43
C TYR A 767 -1.14 22.92 16.78
N ALA A 768 -2.09 22.84 17.71
CA ALA A 768 -1.88 22.25 19.03
C ALA A 768 -2.39 20.81 19.05
N VAL A 769 -1.54 19.88 19.43
CA VAL A 769 -1.84 18.45 19.61
C VAL A 769 -1.79 18.13 21.10
N THR A 770 -2.78 17.37 21.58
CA THR A 770 -2.74 16.83 22.93
C THR A 770 -2.03 15.49 22.89
N ARG A 771 -1.02 15.30 23.75
CA ARG A 771 -0.29 14.04 23.92
C ARG A 771 -0.44 13.48 25.33
N ASP A 772 -0.33 12.16 25.44
CA ASP A 772 -0.19 11.51 26.74
C ASP A 772 1.24 11.61 27.29
N ARG A 773 1.49 11.01 28.45
CA ARG A 773 2.80 11.07 29.14
C ARG A 773 3.93 10.26 28.49
N TYR A 774 3.61 9.52 27.43
CA TYR A 774 4.52 8.68 26.66
C TYR A 774 4.62 9.14 25.19
N ASP A 775 4.09 10.32 24.89
CA ASP A 775 4.15 11.01 23.61
C ASP A 775 3.30 10.37 22.51
N ASN A 776 2.29 9.59 22.90
CA ASN A 776 1.26 9.16 21.97
C ASN A 776 0.30 10.33 21.71
N ALA A 777 0.02 10.60 20.44
CA ALA A 777 -0.92 11.61 20.06
C ALA A 777 -2.36 11.18 20.37
N ILE A 778 -3.10 12.02 21.10
CA ILE A 778 -4.53 11.81 21.38
C ILE A 778 -5.36 12.45 20.27
N GLY A 779 -4.97 13.64 19.80
CA GLY A 779 -5.68 14.38 18.77
C GLY A 779 -5.37 15.88 18.78
N LEU A 780 -5.97 16.62 17.84
CA LEU A 780 -5.91 18.08 17.82
C LEU A 780 -6.65 18.68 19.03
N THR A 781 -6.13 19.78 19.52
CA THR A 781 -6.59 20.41 20.76
C THR A 781 -7.59 21.52 20.46
N ASP A 782 -8.87 21.19 20.29
CA ASP A 782 -9.93 22.15 19.90
C ASP A 782 -10.05 23.38 20.82
N SER A 783 -9.57 23.30 22.06
CA SER A 783 -9.67 24.33 23.10
C SER A 783 -8.33 24.89 23.58
N ALA A 784 -7.27 24.82 22.76
CA ALA A 784 -5.97 25.40 23.13
C ALA A 784 -6.03 26.93 23.22
N ARG A 785 -5.26 27.48 24.14
CA ARG A 785 -4.99 28.92 24.31
C ARG A 785 -3.59 29.22 23.81
N TRP A 786 -3.50 30.18 22.90
CA TRP A 786 -2.26 30.63 22.30
C TRP A 786 -1.86 31.99 22.84
N ARG A 787 -0.56 32.23 22.98
CA ARG A 787 -0.01 33.57 23.26
C ARG A 787 1.39 33.71 22.70
N SER A 788 1.74 34.92 22.26
CA SER A 788 3.13 35.32 22.02
C SER A 788 3.68 36.04 23.26
N LEU A 789 4.96 35.83 23.59
CA LEU A 789 5.62 36.59 24.67
C LEU A 789 5.89 38.05 24.28
N GLU A 790 6.17 38.29 23.00
CA GLU A 790 6.50 39.62 22.47
C GLU A 790 5.81 39.80 21.13
N VAL A 791 4.58 40.32 21.18
CA VAL A 791 3.71 40.57 20.01
C VAL A 791 4.31 41.57 19.02
N THR A 792 5.30 42.36 19.45
CA THR A 792 6.02 43.24 18.54
C THR A 792 6.93 42.46 17.60
N ILE A 793 7.41 41.26 17.98
CA ILE A 793 8.26 40.40 17.14
C ILE A 793 7.43 39.46 16.28
N ALA A 794 6.50 38.74 16.91
CA ALA A 794 5.51 37.92 16.23
C ALA A 794 4.19 37.95 17.00
N ASP A 795 3.12 38.30 16.32
CA ASP A 795 1.76 38.27 16.84
C ASP A 795 1.08 36.93 16.50
N ILE A 796 -0.11 36.69 17.04
CA ILE A 796 -0.88 35.47 16.79
C ILE A 796 -2.36 35.76 16.55
N SER A 797 -3.00 34.99 15.68
CA SER A 797 -4.46 35.03 15.52
C SER A 797 -5.02 33.72 14.93
N PRO A 798 -6.09 33.12 15.50
CA PRO A 798 -6.78 33.51 16.74
C PRO A 798 -6.06 33.02 18.03
N GLU A 799 -6.31 33.69 19.16
CA GLU A 799 -5.74 33.30 20.48
C GLU A 799 -6.35 32.01 21.08
N TYR A 800 -7.41 31.48 20.48
CA TYR A 800 -8.12 30.29 20.95
C TYR A 800 -8.51 29.36 19.81
N GLY A 801 -8.30 28.06 20.03
CA GLY A 801 -8.66 27.00 19.10
C GLY A 801 -7.51 26.03 18.83
N LYS A 802 -7.77 24.97 18.05
CA LYS A 802 -6.75 23.98 17.67
C LYS A 802 -5.60 24.52 16.83
N THR A 803 -5.75 25.71 16.26
CA THR A 803 -4.74 26.34 15.41
C THR A 803 -4.70 27.84 15.67
N THR A 804 -3.51 28.41 15.53
CA THR A 804 -3.31 29.84 15.39
C THR A 804 -2.38 30.09 14.21
N THR A 805 -2.53 31.24 13.57
CA THR A 805 -1.54 31.77 12.65
C THR A 805 -0.57 32.63 13.43
N VAL A 806 0.73 32.30 13.38
CA VAL A 806 1.80 33.18 13.87
C VAL A 806 2.08 34.20 12.77
N ILE A 807 2.03 35.48 13.10
CA ILE A 807 2.14 36.60 12.16
C ILE A 807 3.39 37.38 12.50
N LYS A 808 4.28 37.58 11.54
CA LYS A 808 5.49 38.38 11.70
C LYS A 808 5.13 39.87 11.76
N THR A 809 5.56 40.56 12.80
CA THR A 809 5.26 41.99 13.01
C THR A 809 6.49 42.89 12.90
N LEU A 810 7.69 42.37 13.15
CA LEU A 810 8.97 43.08 12.97
C LEU A 810 9.76 42.53 11.77
N THR A 811 10.43 43.41 11.03
CA THR A 811 11.26 43.05 9.86
C THR A 811 12.74 42.80 10.20
N GLY A 812 13.15 42.93 11.46
CA GLY A 812 14.54 42.79 11.90
C GLY A 812 15.03 41.35 11.94
N THR A 813 16.10 41.04 11.21
CA THR A 813 16.86 39.78 11.36
C THR A 813 17.39 39.65 12.79
N GLY A 814 17.33 38.47 13.40
CA GLY A 814 17.95 38.13 14.68
C GLY A 814 17.12 38.41 15.93
N ASP A 815 15.90 38.96 15.77
CA ASP A 815 14.94 39.06 16.87
C ASP A 815 14.17 37.74 17.02
N GLU A 816 14.01 37.31 18.27
CA GLU A 816 13.31 36.08 18.64
C GLU A 816 12.25 36.32 19.72
N THR A 817 11.16 35.56 19.65
CA THR A 817 10.12 35.49 20.69
C THR A 817 9.68 34.04 20.87
N MET A 818 8.84 33.76 21.87
CA MET A 818 8.23 32.44 22.05
C MET A 818 6.73 32.52 21.81
N VAL A 819 6.19 31.57 21.06
CA VAL A 819 4.75 31.30 20.97
C VAL A 819 4.43 30.08 21.81
N ILE A 820 3.38 30.18 22.62
CA ILE A 820 3.05 29.22 23.66
C ILE A 820 1.63 28.73 23.45
N ALA A 821 1.45 27.41 23.44
CA ALA A 821 0.16 26.74 23.41
C ALA A 821 -0.09 26.06 24.76
N SER A 822 -1.27 26.31 25.33
CA SER A 822 -1.63 25.80 26.65
C SER A 822 -3.08 25.34 26.70
N LYS A 823 -3.38 24.40 27.59
CA LYS A 823 -4.76 23.97 27.87
C LYS A 823 -4.88 23.49 29.31
N ASP A 824 -5.81 24.08 30.04
CA ASP A 824 -6.15 23.71 31.43
C ASP A 824 -4.89 23.55 32.30
N ASN A 825 -4.67 22.35 32.87
CA ASN A 825 -3.51 22.00 33.70
C ASN A 825 -2.49 21.12 32.97
N LEU A 826 -2.59 20.97 31.63
CA LEU A 826 -1.61 20.22 30.85
C LEU A 826 -0.29 21.00 30.79
N ILE A 827 0.82 20.28 30.62
CA ILE A 827 2.11 20.92 30.37
C ILE A 827 2.02 21.67 29.03
N PRO A 828 2.20 23.00 29.01
CA PRO A 828 2.14 23.77 27.78
C PRO A 828 3.38 23.49 26.93
N ASP A 829 3.26 23.76 25.64
CA ASP A 829 4.39 23.71 24.72
C ASP A 829 4.72 25.10 24.18
N THR A 830 5.99 25.29 23.80
CA THR A 830 6.53 26.57 23.39
C THR A 830 7.44 26.39 22.18
N ILE A 831 7.17 27.13 21.11
CA ILE A 831 8.08 27.22 19.98
C ILE A 831 8.77 28.58 19.96
N LYS A 832 10.04 28.58 19.57
CA LYS A 832 10.80 29.80 19.35
C LYS A 832 10.53 30.34 17.95
N VAL A 833 10.11 31.58 17.84
CA VAL A 833 9.91 32.27 16.57
C VAL A 833 11.10 33.17 16.30
N ILE A 834 11.85 32.94 15.23
CA ILE A 834 13.05 33.69 14.86
C ILE A 834 12.80 34.40 13.52
N CYS A 835 12.95 35.72 13.51
CA CYS A 835 12.98 36.48 12.26
C CYS A 835 14.40 36.44 11.69
N ILE A 836 14.67 35.68 10.65
CA ILE A 836 16.00 35.67 10.01
C ILE A 836 16.18 36.82 9.03
N GLY A 837 15.10 37.56 8.71
CA GLY A 837 15.10 38.78 7.89
C GLY A 837 15.91 38.69 6.59
N VAL A 838 16.13 37.47 6.10
CA VAL A 838 16.76 37.13 4.83
C VAL A 838 16.07 35.86 4.29
N THR A 839 15.88 35.73 2.98
CA THR A 839 15.19 34.60 2.32
C THR A 839 15.90 33.27 2.55
N ALA A 840 15.18 32.15 2.51
CA ALA A 840 15.80 30.86 2.21
C ALA A 840 16.53 31.00 0.85
N GLY A 841 17.84 30.75 0.79
CA GLY A 841 18.62 30.95 -0.44
C GLY A 841 19.22 32.35 -0.62
N VAL A 842 19.60 33.02 0.46
CA VAL A 842 20.35 34.28 0.35
C VAL A 842 21.69 33.99 -0.27
N ALA A 843 21.99 34.67 -1.36
CA ALA A 843 23.35 34.86 -1.80
C ALA A 843 23.63 36.36 -1.85
N THR A 844 24.70 36.81 -1.19
CA THR A 844 25.10 38.21 -1.23
C THR A 844 26.62 38.38 -1.23
N PRO A 845 27.16 39.23 -2.13
CA PRO A 845 26.44 39.96 -3.18
C PRO A 845 26.02 39.06 -4.35
N VAL A 846 25.01 39.49 -5.11
CA VAL A 846 24.59 38.85 -6.38
C VAL A 846 24.37 39.94 -7.44
N PRO A 847 25.05 39.90 -8.60
CA PRO A 847 26.17 39.00 -8.90
C PRO A 847 27.39 39.33 -8.03
N PHE A 848 28.16 38.31 -7.61
CA PHE A 848 29.41 38.50 -6.87
C PHE A 848 30.59 38.75 -7.81
N ASN A 849 31.42 39.73 -7.47
CA ASN A 849 32.66 40.06 -8.15
C ASN A 849 33.86 39.64 -7.30
N PRO A 850 34.47 38.47 -7.58
CA PRO A 850 35.57 37.95 -6.80
C PRO A 850 36.75 38.92 -6.74
N SER A 851 37.37 39.04 -5.56
CA SER A 851 38.48 39.96 -5.27
C SER A 851 38.14 41.45 -5.28
N VAL A 852 36.89 41.84 -5.57
CA VAL A 852 36.43 43.23 -5.59
C VAL A 852 35.41 43.49 -4.50
N ASP A 853 34.38 42.65 -4.41
CA ASP A 853 33.32 42.87 -3.42
C ASP A 853 33.78 42.45 -2.03
N ASN A 854 33.34 43.19 -1.02
CA ASN A 854 33.54 42.88 0.40
C ASN A 854 32.21 42.45 1.02
N ILE A 855 32.21 41.31 1.73
CA ILE A 855 31.00 40.74 2.29
C ILE A 855 30.31 41.67 3.29
N TYR A 856 31.05 42.37 4.15
CA TYR A 856 30.46 43.27 5.14
C TYR A 856 29.86 44.52 4.50
N THR A 857 30.48 45.04 3.43
CA THR A 857 29.87 46.13 2.63
C THR A 857 28.58 45.65 1.96
N SER A 858 28.58 44.42 1.43
CA SER A 858 27.42 43.82 0.75
C SER A 858 26.28 43.54 1.74
N LEU A 859 26.60 43.06 2.95
CA LEU A 859 25.63 42.87 4.03
C LEU A 859 25.06 44.20 4.52
N ASN A 860 25.88 45.26 4.65
CA ASN A 860 25.39 46.60 4.96
C ASN A 860 24.41 47.12 3.91
N GLN A 861 24.73 46.96 2.62
CA GLN A 861 23.85 47.36 1.52
C GLN A 861 22.56 46.55 1.51
N MET A 862 22.66 45.24 1.74
CA MET A 862 21.50 44.35 1.86
C MET A 862 20.62 44.73 3.05
N ALA A 863 21.20 44.97 4.22
CA ALA A 863 20.49 45.39 5.42
C ALA A 863 19.75 46.72 5.20
N ALA A 864 20.42 47.70 4.58
CA ALA A 864 19.81 48.98 4.24
C ALA A 864 18.66 48.85 3.22
N LYS A 865 18.79 47.97 2.22
CA LYS A 865 17.71 47.68 1.24
C LYS A 865 16.44 47.21 1.93
N TYR A 866 16.58 46.45 3.01
CA TYR A 866 15.50 45.76 3.70
C TYR A 866 15.11 46.36 5.05
N ASN A 867 15.64 47.55 5.37
CA ASN A 867 15.43 48.22 6.65
C ASN A 867 15.70 47.31 7.87
N ALA A 868 16.78 46.51 7.77
CA ALA A 868 17.19 45.54 8.77
C ALA A 868 18.48 45.99 9.50
N ASP A 869 18.71 45.47 10.71
CA ASP A 869 19.93 45.71 11.46
C ASP A 869 21.05 44.76 11.00
N VAL A 870 22.08 45.34 10.35
CA VAL A 870 23.24 44.59 9.85
C VAL A 870 24.02 43.86 10.95
N ASN A 871 24.05 44.39 12.18
CA ASN A 871 24.77 43.75 13.28
C ASN A 871 24.10 42.44 13.66
N LYS A 872 22.77 42.41 13.65
CA LYS A 872 22.00 41.20 13.93
C LYS A 872 22.13 40.16 12.80
N ILE A 873 22.13 40.58 11.53
CA ILE A 873 22.42 39.69 10.39
C ILE A 873 23.81 39.08 10.51
N THR A 874 24.81 39.92 10.81
CA THR A 874 26.20 39.50 10.96
C THR A 874 26.35 38.52 12.13
N LYS A 875 25.67 38.78 13.25
CA LYS A 875 25.66 37.90 14.42
C LYS A 875 24.99 36.55 14.10
N PHE A 876 23.88 36.55 13.37
CA PHE A 876 23.18 35.33 12.97
C PHE A 876 24.06 34.44 12.08
N TYR A 877 24.84 35.01 11.17
CA TYR A 877 25.77 34.26 10.32
C TYR A 877 27.21 34.21 10.85
N GLU A 878 27.47 34.56 12.12
CA GLU A 878 28.83 34.69 12.67
C GLU A 878 29.63 33.39 12.53
N ASN A 879 29.01 32.25 12.82
CA ASN A 879 29.66 30.94 12.67
C ASN A 879 30.04 30.64 11.21
N VAL A 880 29.23 31.08 10.24
CA VAL A 880 29.48 30.91 8.81
C VAL A 880 30.56 31.88 8.31
N LEU A 881 30.45 33.15 8.69
CA LEU A 881 31.36 34.23 8.25
C LEU A 881 32.76 34.10 8.85
N SER A 882 32.87 33.63 10.11
CA SER A 882 34.16 33.41 10.77
C SER A 882 34.99 32.29 10.13
N ALA A 883 34.36 31.38 9.38
CA ALA A 883 35.05 30.34 8.61
C ALA A 883 35.65 30.84 7.29
N ALA A 884 35.31 32.06 6.84
CA ALA A 884 35.80 32.62 5.60
C ALA A 884 37.29 32.99 5.68
N LYS A 885 38.07 32.62 4.67
CA LYS A 885 39.53 32.90 4.60
C LYS A 885 39.86 34.34 4.20
N SER A 886 38.87 35.08 3.70
CA SER A 886 39.01 36.49 3.30
C SER A 886 37.66 37.19 3.40
N GLN A 887 37.67 38.52 3.29
CA GLN A 887 36.44 39.31 3.26
C GLN A 887 35.83 39.42 1.85
N SER A 888 36.52 38.94 0.80
CA SER A 888 35.98 38.90 -0.56
C SER A 888 35.37 37.55 -0.84
N VAL A 889 34.15 37.37 -0.33
CA VAL A 889 33.36 36.16 -0.47
C VAL A 889 31.90 36.53 -0.70
N THR A 890 31.15 35.62 -1.30
CA THR A 890 29.69 35.61 -1.24
C THR A 890 29.26 34.74 -0.06
N LEU A 891 28.32 35.23 0.74
CA LEU A 891 27.62 34.44 1.76
C LEU A 891 26.42 33.77 1.10
N ILE A 892 26.31 32.45 1.25
CA ILE A 892 25.18 31.67 0.76
C ILE A 892 24.48 31.00 1.95
N GLY A 893 23.24 31.38 2.24
CA GLY A 893 22.44 30.87 3.35
C GLY A 893 21.19 30.11 2.89
N ILE A 894 20.83 29.04 3.61
CA ILE A 894 19.63 28.22 3.38
C ILE A 894 18.94 27.89 4.71
N SER A 895 17.68 27.49 4.65
CA SER A 895 16.92 27.00 5.81
C SER A 895 16.23 25.68 5.51
N THR A 896 15.97 24.87 6.53
CA THR A 896 15.35 23.56 6.41
C THR A 896 14.06 23.45 7.22
N GLN A 897 13.20 22.49 6.85
CA GLN A 897 11.96 22.20 7.59
C GLN A 897 12.24 21.55 8.95
N TYR A 898 13.21 20.65 9.01
CA TYR A 898 13.70 20.03 10.24
C TYR A 898 15.21 20.26 10.35
N PRO A 899 15.79 20.33 11.56
CA PRO A 899 17.23 20.46 11.74
C PRO A 899 17.99 19.37 10.96
N LEU A 900 19.11 19.72 10.34
CA LEU A 900 20.02 18.75 9.75
C LEU A 900 20.86 18.06 10.84
N VAL A 901 21.12 16.77 10.64
CA VAL A 901 22.04 15.98 11.45
C VAL A 901 23.48 16.27 11.00
N PRO A 902 24.41 16.57 11.93
CA PRO A 902 25.80 16.79 11.57
C PRO A 902 26.40 15.54 10.90
N LYS A 903 27.23 15.73 9.87
CA LYS A 903 27.86 14.62 9.15
C LYS A 903 28.71 13.72 10.05
N ASN A 904 29.26 14.29 11.12
CA ASN A 904 29.93 13.56 12.19
C ASN A 904 29.37 14.04 13.55
N PRO A 905 28.45 13.29 14.18
CA PRO A 905 27.87 13.66 15.46
C PRO A 905 28.87 13.76 16.62
N SER A 906 30.03 13.11 16.51
CA SER A 906 31.10 13.18 17.52
C SER A 906 32.01 14.41 17.35
N ASP A 907 31.87 15.15 16.25
CA ASP A 907 32.65 16.35 16.00
C ASP A 907 32.13 17.52 16.85
N THR A 908 33.00 18.07 17.69
CA THR A 908 32.69 19.20 18.59
C THR A 908 33.11 20.55 18.00
N ASP A 909 33.70 20.56 16.80
CA ASP A 909 34.06 21.77 16.08
C ASP A 909 32.80 22.65 15.87
N PRO A 910 32.81 23.95 16.25
CA PRO A 910 31.74 24.88 15.90
C PRO A 910 31.54 25.01 14.38
N HIS A 911 32.59 24.75 13.58
CA HIS A 911 32.57 24.70 12.12
C HIS A 911 32.44 23.28 11.55
N ARG A 912 31.78 22.35 12.27
CA ARG A 912 31.42 21.04 11.73
C ARG A 912 30.39 21.15 10.60
N SER A 913 30.45 20.20 9.65
CA SER A 913 29.54 20.21 8.49
C SER A 913 28.24 19.46 8.78
N TYR A 914 27.13 20.04 8.33
CA TYR A 914 25.78 19.47 8.41
C TYR A 914 25.28 18.91 7.07
N GLY A 915 26.08 19.02 6.02
CA GLY A 915 25.74 18.56 4.69
C GLY A 915 26.92 18.65 3.73
N ASP A 916 26.68 18.28 2.48
CA ASP A 916 27.61 18.45 1.38
C ASP A 916 27.13 19.56 0.44
N VAL A 917 28.06 20.41 0.02
CA VAL A 917 27.79 21.48 -0.95
C VAL A 917 28.73 21.38 -2.13
N ASN A 918 28.16 21.34 -3.33
CA ASN A 918 28.87 21.28 -4.60
C ASN A 918 28.43 22.44 -5.50
N ILE A 919 29.37 22.96 -6.29
CA ILE A 919 29.15 24.08 -7.22
C ILE A 919 29.48 23.61 -8.62
N TYR A 920 28.57 23.84 -9.56
CA TYR A 920 28.66 23.49 -10.97
C TYR A 920 28.59 24.73 -11.85
N ASP A 921 29.23 24.69 -13.02
CA ASP A 921 29.05 25.72 -14.04
C ASP A 921 27.74 25.52 -14.85
N ALA A 922 27.46 26.44 -15.77
CA ALA A 922 26.24 26.44 -16.58
C ALA A 922 26.08 25.23 -17.52
N VAL A 923 27.14 24.44 -17.75
CA VAL A 923 27.10 23.22 -18.58
C VAL A 923 27.19 21.94 -17.75
N GLY A 924 27.14 22.05 -16.42
CA GLY A 924 27.09 20.92 -15.49
C GLY A 924 28.46 20.38 -15.06
N ASN A 925 29.57 21.08 -15.34
CA ASN A 925 30.87 20.65 -14.82
C ASN A 925 30.99 21.00 -13.34
N LEU A 926 31.54 20.09 -12.55
CA LEU A 926 31.83 20.32 -11.13
C LEU A 926 33.03 21.27 -10.97
N ILE A 927 32.80 22.42 -10.34
CA ILE A 927 33.75 23.53 -10.17
C ILE A 927 34.40 23.51 -8.78
N LYS A 928 33.59 23.24 -7.76
CA LYS A 928 34.06 23.12 -6.37
C LYS A 928 33.24 22.08 -5.65
N LYS A 929 33.89 21.23 -4.86
CA LYS A 929 33.24 20.11 -4.16
C LYS A 929 33.51 20.09 -2.67
N ASN A 930 32.67 19.35 -1.94
CA ASN A 930 32.82 19.07 -0.51
C ASN A 930 32.97 20.33 0.35
N LEU A 931 32.28 21.41 -0.03
CA LEU A 931 32.22 22.60 0.81
C LEU A 931 31.41 22.28 2.07
N LYS A 932 31.88 22.76 3.22
CA LYS A 932 31.19 22.57 4.50
C LYS A 932 29.90 23.41 4.52
N LEU A 933 28.79 22.79 4.87
CA LEU A 933 27.56 23.48 5.21
C LEU A 933 27.52 23.70 6.72
N LEU A 934 27.64 24.96 7.15
CA LEU A 934 27.78 25.32 8.56
C LEU A 934 26.46 25.79 9.13
N GLN A 935 26.19 25.49 10.39
CA GLN A 935 25.02 25.99 11.10
C GLN A 935 25.15 27.50 11.36
N ALA A 936 24.07 28.24 11.14
CA ALA A 936 23.95 29.66 11.46
C ALA A 936 23.36 29.83 12.88
N GLY A 937 22.73 30.96 13.17
CA GLY A 937 22.16 31.28 14.49
C GLY A 937 20.88 30.52 14.87
N SER A 938 20.45 29.54 14.06
CA SER A 938 19.28 28.68 14.33
C SER A 938 19.62 27.23 14.02
N SER A 939 18.94 26.32 14.72
CA SER A 939 19.04 24.88 14.47
C SER A 939 18.61 24.47 13.05
N ARG A 940 17.86 25.34 12.35
CA ARG A 940 17.26 25.10 11.04
C ARG A 940 17.83 26.00 9.93
N ALA A 941 18.86 26.78 10.22
CA ALA A 941 19.49 27.67 9.27
C ALA A 941 20.97 27.33 9.09
N TYR A 942 21.41 27.34 7.84
CA TYR A 942 22.76 26.92 7.46
C TYR A 942 23.34 27.84 6.39
N GLY A 943 24.65 27.82 6.22
CA GLY A 943 25.28 28.55 5.13
C GLY A 943 26.70 28.14 4.84
N LEU A 944 27.25 28.75 3.80
CA LEU A 944 28.65 28.69 3.42
C LEU A 944 29.12 30.04 2.89
N THR A 945 30.43 30.23 2.82
CA THR A 945 31.03 31.33 2.07
C THR A 945 31.79 30.78 0.86
N TRP A 946 31.69 31.45 -0.28
CA TRP A 946 32.46 31.12 -1.48
C TRP A 946 33.24 32.32 -2.00
N ASP A 947 34.53 32.13 -2.27
CA ASP A 947 35.46 33.16 -2.78
C ASP A 947 35.48 33.26 -4.31
N GLY A 948 34.60 32.55 -5.01
CA GLY A 948 34.55 32.55 -6.47
C GLY A 948 35.71 31.78 -7.11
N THR A 949 36.37 30.87 -6.39
CA THR A 949 37.41 30.00 -6.95
C THR A 949 36.94 28.57 -7.18
N ASN A 950 37.58 27.85 -8.09
CA ASN A 950 37.43 26.41 -8.28
C ASN A 950 38.35 25.59 -7.33
N ASP A 951 38.30 24.26 -7.42
CA ASP A 951 39.15 23.34 -6.62
C ASP A 951 40.67 23.56 -6.79
N LYS A 952 41.11 24.24 -7.86
CA LYS A 952 42.51 24.61 -8.10
C LYS A 952 42.85 26.03 -7.61
N ASN A 953 41.98 26.64 -6.79
CA ASN A 953 42.08 28.01 -6.29
C ASN A 953 42.18 29.07 -7.40
N ARG A 954 41.63 28.80 -8.60
CA ARG A 954 41.56 29.77 -9.70
C ARG A 954 40.20 30.42 -9.73
N LEU A 955 40.17 31.74 -9.94
CA LEU A 955 38.92 32.48 -10.12
C LEU A 955 38.11 31.93 -11.30
N VAL A 956 36.81 31.76 -11.07
CA VAL A 956 35.86 31.29 -12.08
C VAL A 956 35.46 32.43 -13.02
N GLY A 957 34.88 32.08 -14.18
CA GLY A 957 34.47 33.06 -15.19
C GLY A 957 33.19 33.80 -14.84
N THR A 958 32.89 34.87 -15.58
CA THR A 958 31.55 35.50 -15.53
C THR A 958 30.51 34.49 -16.01
N GLY A 959 29.44 34.30 -15.24
CA GLY A 959 28.41 33.32 -15.57
C GLY A 959 27.49 33.00 -14.39
N ILE A 960 26.59 32.05 -14.62
CA ILE A 960 25.69 31.51 -13.59
C ILE A 960 26.20 30.13 -13.17
N TYR A 961 26.30 29.93 -11.87
CA TYR A 961 26.74 28.69 -11.25
C TYR A 961 25.58 28.04 -10.49
N LEU A 962 25.44 26.72 -10.61
CA LEU A 962 24.46 25.93 -9.88
C LEU A 962 25.11 25.42 -8.59
N ILE A 963 24.48 25.67 -7.45
CA ILE A 963 24.93 25.21 -6.14
C ILE A 963 23.94 24.16 -5.65
N THR A 964 24.43 23.00 -5.28
CA THR A 964 23.63 21.88 -4.77
C THR A 964 23.99 21.61 -3.32
N PHE A 965 22.98 21.40 -2.49
CA PHE A 965 23.09 21.08 -1.07
C PHE A 965 22.46 19.71 -0.83
N SER A 966 23.13 18.88 -0.03
CA SER A 966 22.56 17.62 0.45
C SER A 966 22.84 17.41 1.94
N GLY A 967 21.92 16.75 2.64
CA GLY A 967 22.03 16.44 4.06
C GLY A 967 20.95 15.47 4.54
N VAL A 968 20.95 15.14 5.82
CA VAL A 968 19.92 14.31 6.46
C VAL A 968 19.24 15.14 7.54
N GLN A 969 17.91 15.18 7.53
CA GLN A 969 17.11 15.85 8.53
C GLN A 969 16.93 15.00 9.79
N ALA A 970 16.63 15.62 10.93
CA ALA A 970 16.47 14.97 12.23
C ALA A 970 15.36 13.88 12.23
N ASN A 971 14.36 14.02 11.37
CA ASN A 971 13.31 13.01 11.14
C ASN A 971 13.75 11.85 10.21
N GLY A 972 15.01 11.81 9.78
CA GLY A 972 15.57 10.80 8.88
C GLY A 972 15.39 11.09 7.39
N ALA A 973 14.65 12.14 7.00
CA ALA A 973 14.45 12.47 5.59
C ALA A 973 15.72 13.00 4.92
N ILE A 974 15.91 12.68 3.64
CA ILE A 974 17.01 13.22 2.84
C ILE A 974 16.66 14.65 2.43
N PHE A 975 17.53 15.60 2.75
CA PHE A 975 17.42 16.98 2.28
C PHE A 975 18.25 17.17 1.02
N ASN A 976 17.62 17.68 -0.04
CA ASN A 976 18.29 18.14 -1.26
C ASN A 976 17.74 19.51 -1.65
N TYR A 977 18.63 20.46 -1.95
CA TYR A 977 18.26 21.79 -2.41
C TYR A 977 19.22 22.27 -3.50
N THR A 978 18.74 23.07 -4.45
CA THR A 978 19.59 23.65 -5.49
C THR A 978 19.26 25.12 -5.71
N MET A 979 20.28 25.93 -5.98
CA MET A 979 20.10 27.35 -6.30
C MET A 979 21.12 27.84 -7.33
N LYS A 980 20.80 28.92 -8.02
CA LYS A 980 21.69 29.56 -8.99
C LYS A 980 22.36 30.79 -8.38
N HIS A 981 23.64 31.00 -8.67
CA HIS A 981 24.41 32.15 -8.22
C HIS A 981 25.19 32.79 -9.36
N GLY A 982 25.06 34.11 -9.52
CA GLY A 982 25.75 34.87 -10.58
C GLY A 982 27.13 35.34 -10.15
N ILE A 983 28.14 35.11 -11.00
CA ILE A 983 29.49 35.68 -10.87
C ILE A 983 29.71 36.70 -12.00
N LYS A 984 30.26 37.86 -11.65
CA LYS A 984 30.67 38.90 -12.61
C LYS A 984 32.13 39.26 -12.42
N ARG A 985 32.97 38.93 -13.39
CA ARG A 985 34.38 39.34 -13.43
C ARG A 985 34.49 40.71 -14.11
N LYS A 986 35.19 41.65 -13.46
CA LYS A 986 35.59 42.92 -14.09
C LYS A 986 36.71 42.73 -15.07
#